data_AF-A0A0H2M7Y0-F1
#
_entry.id   AF-A0A0H2M7Y0-F1
#
_cell.length_a   1.000
_cell.length_b   1.000
_cell.length_c   1.000
_cell.angle_alpha   90.00
_cell.angle_beta   90.00
_cell.angle_gamma   90.00
#
_symmetry.space_group_name_H-M   'P 1'
#
loop_
_entity.id
_entity.type
_entity.pdbx_description
1 polymer ?
#
loop_
_entity_poly.entity_id
_entity_poly.type
_entity_poly.pdbx_seq_one_letter_code
_entity_poly.pdbx_strand_id
1 'polypeptide(L)'
;MQMPRGGVFCHAAAMDTESLSAMRDAALDYFVRSRSVQRRRERMERPDADEAQGWSAIAELGWTGMLAPESAGGLGLGLAGAAQILRAAGEHVAPEPLLAVAGLSAMLLARLEAPAAQSLLAELVAGRSLPALAWQESAGDLSAVPLACGCEPRAGHAGGVLLQGEKLMVLPGAAASGWLVSARGSDDAVLLWVPRGTAGVSETLVPLVDGSQAASLRFEQVALPADAVLAEGPTAQDALRHALAAGQILQAAELLGVGQAMLAQTQAYLRTRSQFGKPIGSFQALQHRCVDMFIHLEVAQAALAEVLALAGQELSSERLEAEASRVNARCTAAALQASRTAVQLHGAIGYTQECDLSLYYKRTLCLSAWLGNVAAHQRRHAALADGGETRVGTAAWEGEFPRSADWHAMPEAEFRRMVRAFLQQRYPQQLRYLSHRARWSEIREWYLTLSAQGWIAPAWPQGHGGMGLPADKLIAWIEELEQHGVARAPDQGIVMIGPLLIQHGTPEQQQSFLPRILSGEHVWCQGYSEPNAGSDLAGLRTEAVAGRDAEGDHFIVNGQKIWTTLAQDANHIFMLVRTDKAARKQEGISFLLCDLRTPGITVRPIHTLSGEPEFCEVFFDNVRVPAENLVGRLHGGWTIAKALLGFERIFLGSPKQSQYALGQLARLAEARRLFADPVFAQRFAALRLDVLDLSTAYTGFADIVRAGQPLPASVSLLKIWASETYHRIGALLVEAGEEQGAVAGDQMLDGQSFNVLSPLIGSTAAMIYGGTNEIQRNILARQVLDLPA
;
A
#
# COMPACT_ATOMS: atom_id res chain seq x y z
N MET A 1 42.07 22.64 -22.91
CA MET A 1 40.97 23.61 -22.79
C MET A 1 39.79 23.04 -23.56
N GLN A 2 39.02 22.16 -22.90
CA GLN A 2 37.91 21.40 -23.49
C GLN A 2 36.62 21.87 -22.80
N MET A 3 35.63 22.26 -23.60
CA MET A 3 34.32 22.68 -23.12
C MET A 3 33.52 21.48 -22.59
N PRO A 4 32.72 21.66 -21.50
CA PRO A 4 31.83 20.63 -21.01
C PRO A 4 30.56 20.55 -21.88
N ARG A 5 30.14 19.33 -22.21
CA ARG A 5 28.82 19.01 -22.77
C ARG A 5 27.77 19.32 -21.70
N GLY A 6 26.88 20.26 -21.99
CA GLY A 6 25.78 20.65 -21.10
C GLY A 6 24.66 19.60 -21.12
N GLY A 7 24.33 19.07 -19.95
CA GLY A 7 23.01 18.52 -19.69
C GLY A 7 22.06 19.68 -19.44
N VAL A 8 21.06 19.85 -20.31
CA VAL A 8 20.00 20.84 -20.17
C VAL A 8 18.70 20.08 -19.92
N PHE A 9 18.53 19.60 -18.69
CA PHE A 9 17.22 19.34 -18.13
C PHE A 9 17.22 19.97 -16.74
N CYS A 10 16.48 21.09 -16.60
CA CYS A 10 16.18 21.67 -15.30
C CYS A 10 15.55 20.60 -14.43
N HIS A 11 16.24 20.19 -13.38
CA HIS A 11 15.61 19.52 -12.25
C HIS A 11 14.57 20.50 -11.68
N ALA A 12 13.28 20.23 -11.88
CA ALA A 12 12.28 20.83 -11.02
C ALA A 12 12.61 20.36 -9.59
N ALA A 13 12.90 21.31 -8.70
CA ALA A 13 13.05 20.97 -7.29
C ALA A 13 11.79 20.21 -6.84
N ALA A 14 11.95 19.09 -6.15
CA ALA A 14 10.81 18.33 -5.64
C ALA A 14 9.89 19.29 -4.85
N MET A 15 8.66 19.47 -5.33
CA MET A 15 7.70 20.35 -4.68
C MET A 15 7.44 19.85 -3.26
N ASP A 16 7.46 20.77 -2.30
CA ASP A 16 7.13 20.43 -0.93
C ASP A 16 5.61 20.11 -0.80
N THR A 17 5.25 19.44 0.29
CA THR A 17 3.89 18.98 0.55
C THR A 17 2.87 20.13 0.65
N GLU A 18 3.27 21.29 1.16
CA GLU A 18 2.39 22.45 1.30
C GLU A 18 2.05 23.04 -0.07
N SER A 19 3.05 23.18 -0.94
CA SER A 19 2.89 23.60 -2.34
C SER A 19 1.99 22.64 -3.13
N LEU A 20 2.17 21.32 -2.95
CA LEU A 20 1.29 20.31 -3.57
C LEU A 20 -0.16 20.42 -3.06
N SER A 21 -0.36 20.67 -1.76
CA SER A 21 -1.69 20.86 -1.18
C SER A 21 -2.37 22.13 -1.72
N ALA A 22 -1.65 23.26 -1.74
CA ALA A 22 -2.20 24.53 -2.22
C ALA A 22 -2.66 24.45 -3.68
N MET A 23 -1.90 23.75 -4.53
CA MET A 23 -2.26 23.52 -5.93
C MET A 23 -3.49 22.64 -6.08
N ARG A 24 -3.61 21.58 -5.28
CA ARG A 24 -4.81 20.76 -5.22
C ARG A 24 -6.02 21.60 -4.82
N ASP A 25 -5.91 22.42 -3.79
CA ASP A 25 -7.00 23.26 -3.28
C ASP A 25 -7.45 24.29 -4.31
N ALA A 26 -6.50 24.91 -5.02
CA ALA A 26 -6.79 25.81 -6.14
C ALA A 26 -7.54 25.06 -7.27
N ALA A 27 -7.12 23.83 -7.58
CA ALA A 27 -7.79 23.04 -8.60
C ALA A 27 -9.22 22.63 -8.21
N LEU A 28 -9.43 22.22 -6.95
CA LEU A 28 -10.75 21.91 -6.40
C LEU A 28 -11.68 23.14 -6.46
N ASP A 29 -11.21 24.31 -6.02
CA ASP A 29 -11.99 25.56 -6.07
C ASP A 29 -12.41 25.91 -7.51
N TYR A 30 -11.52 25.75 -8.50
CA TYR A 30 -11.86 25.94 -9.90
C TYR A 30 -12.96 24.98 -10.38
N PHE A 31 -12.85 23.68 -10.11
CA PHE A 31 -13.83 22.71 -10.60
C PHE A 31 -15.20 22.89 -9.94
N VAL A 32 -15.25 23.36 -8.69
CA VAL A 32 -16.48 23.78 -8.02
C VAL A 32 -17.08 25.02 -8.71
N ARG A 33 -16.30 26.10 -8.87
CA ARG A 33 -16.77 27.38 -9.45
C ARG A 33 -17.20 27.24 -10.91
N SER A 34 -16.49 26.42 -11.68
CA SER A 34 -16.82 26.13 -13.08
C SER A 34 -18.00 25.15 -13.22
N ARG A 35 -18.59 24.69 -12.11
CA ARG A 35 -19.71 23.74 -12.08
C ARG A 35 -19.41 22.49 -12.91
N SER A 36 -18.20 21.93 -12.75
CA SER A 36 -17.68 20.81 -13.54
C SER A 36 -18.66 19.64 -13.65
N VAL A 37 -19.27 19.21 -12.53
CA VAL A 37 -20.26 18.12 -12.50
C VAL A 37 -21.50 18.43 -13.36
N GLN A 38 -21.99 19.67 -13.32
CA GLN A 38 -23.11 20.13 -14.17
C GLN A 38 -22.72 20.10 -15.65
N ARG A 39 -21.55 20.65 -16.00
CA ARG A 39 -21.04 20.64 -17.38
C ARG A 39 -20.84 19.21 -17.89
N ARG A 40 -20.42 18.30 -17.01
CA ARG A 40 -20.31 16.87 -17.33
C ARG A 40 -21.66 16.24 -17.63
N ARG A 41 -22.69 16.56 -16.85
CA ARG A 41 -24.07 16.12 -17.11
C ARG A 41 -24.60 16.66 -18.43
N GLU A 42 -24.37 17.94 -18.72
CA GLU A 42 -24.74 18.55 -20.00
C GLU A 42 -24.04 17.88 -21.19
N ARG A 43 -22.76 17.51 -21.03
CA ARG A 43 -21.99 16.74 -22.03
C ARG A 43 -22.57 15.35 -22.27
N MET A 44 -23.07 14.67 -21.24
CA MET A 44 -23.76 13.38 -21.40
C MET A 44 -25.05 13.51 -22.23
N GLU A 45 -25.74 14.64 -22.13
CA GLU A 45 -26.98 14.92 -22.89
C GLU A 45 -26.68 15.41 -24.31
N ARG A 46 -25.55 16.11 -24.51
CA ARG A 46 -25.13 16.68 -25.79
C ARG A 46 -23.66 16.35 -26.08
N PRO A 47 -23.36 15.12 -26.54
CA PRO A 47 -21.99 14.68 -26.78
C PRO A 47 -21.24 15.45 -27.90
N ASP A 48 -21.98 16.16 -28.76
CA ASP A 48 -21.44 16.93 -29.89
C ASP A 48 -21.34 18.44 -29.60
N ALA A 49 -21.55 18.87 -28.37
CA ALA A 49 -21.42 20.28 -27.99
C ALA A 49 -19.96 20.77 -28.08
N ASP A 50 -19.78 22.02 -28.49
CA ASP A 50 -18.46 22.65 -28.66
C ASP A 50 -17.67 22.69 -27.34
N GLU A 51 -16.47 22.12 -27.35
CA GLU A 51 -15.57 22.02 -26.19
C GLU A 51 -14.70 23.27 -25.98
N ALA A 52 -14.72 24.24 -26.92
CA ALA A 52 -13.81 25.38 -26.92
C ALA A 52 -13.87 26.24 -25.66
N GLN A 53 -15.07 26.41 -25.07
CA GLN A 53 -15.25 27.25 -23.88
C GLN A 53 -14.55 26.67 -22.63
N GLY A 54 -14.54 25.34 -22.48
CA GLY A 54 -13.87 24.67 -21.35
C GLY A 54 -12.35 24.78 -21.43
N TRP A 55 -11.80 24.58 -22.62
CA TRP A 55 -10.36 24.63 -22.87
C TRP A 55 -9.77 26.04 -22.72
N SER A 56 -10.49 27.10 -23.10
CA SER A 56 -10.03 28.49 -22.91
C SER A 56 -9.75 28.80 -21.44
N ALA A 57 -10.66 28.44 -20.53
CA ALA A 57 -10.49 28.69 -19.10
C ALA A 57 -9.34 27.87 -18.49
N ILE A 58 -9.15 26.62 -18.95
CA ILE A 58 -8.02 25.77 -18.53
C ILE A 58 -6.69 26.35 -19.01
N ALA A 59 -6.64 26.91 -20.23
CA ALA A 59 -5.44 27.56 -20.76
C ALA A 59 -5.10 28.86 -20.01
N GLU A 60 -6.10 29.65 -19.61
CA GLU A 60 -5.90 30.85 -18.78
C GLU A 60 -5.29 30.52 -17.41
N LEU A 61 -5.57 29.34 -16.85
CA LEU A 61 -4.93 28.82 -15.64
C LEU A 61 -3.52 28.26 -15.88
N GLY A 62 -3.07 28.20 -17.15
CA GLY A 62 -1.81 27.61 -17.55
C GLY A 62 -1.79 26.08 -17.53
N TRP A 63 -2.93 25.42 -17.27
CA TRP A 63 -2.98 23.97 -17.06
C TRP A 63 -2.80 23.15 -18.33
N THR A 64 -3.06 23.72 -19.51
CA THR A 64 -2.65 23.13 -20.80
C THR A 64 -1.14 22.90 -20.82
N GLY A 65 -0.35 23.83 -20.27
CA GLY A 65 1.10 23.76 -20.13
C GLY A 65 1.60 23.22 -18.79
N MET A 66 0.80 22.48 -18.02
CA MET A 66 1.16 22.09 -16.64
C MET A 66 2.48 21.31 -16.53
N LEU A 67 2.78 20.47 -17.53
CA LEU A 67 4.00 19.66 -17.61
C LEU A 67 5.06 20.24 -18.55
N ALA A 68 4.72 21.29 -19.30
CA ALA A 68 5.65 21.93 -20.21
C ALA A 68 6.69 22.76 -19.42
N PRO A 69 7.95 22.84 -19.87
CA PRO A 69 8.96 23.64 -19.19
C PRO A 69 8.63 25.13 -19.27
N GLU A 70 9.08 25.90 -18.28
CA GLU A 70 8.89 27.36 -18.24
C GLU A 70 9.48 28.07 -19.48
N SER A 71 10.56 27.52 -20.05
CA SER A 71 11.15 28.02 -21.30
C SER A 71 10.21 27.95 -22.51
N ALA A 72 9.18 27.10 -22.47
CA ALA A 72 8.12 26.99 -23.46
C ALA A 72 6.83 27.72 -23.03
N GLY A 73 6.89 28.50 -21.94
CA GLY A 73 5.73 29.18 -21.35
C GLY A 73 4.84 28.29 -20.47
N GLY A 74 5.30 27.08 -20.15
CA GLY A 74 4.59 26.14 -19.26
C GLY A 74 4.80 26.42 -17.78
N LEU A 75 4.18 25.59 -16.92
CA LEU A 75 4.26 25.70 -15.46
C LEU A 75 5.33 24.81 -14.83
N GLY A 76 5.90 23.85 -15.56
CA GLY A 76 6.99 23.00 -15.07
C GLY A 76 6.66 22.19 -13.79
N LEU A 77 5.40 21.86 -13.52
CA LEU A 77 4.95 21.31 -12.23
C LEU A 77 5.48 19.90 -11.90
N GLY A 78 6.04 19.21 -12.90
CA GLY A 78 6.38 17.79 -12.80
C GLY A 78 5.16 16.90 -12.57
N LEU A 79 5.40 15.59 -12.42
CA LEU A 79 4.32 14.62 -12.26
C LEU A 79 3.56 14.79 -10.95
N ALA A 80 4.24 15.13 -9.85
CA ALA A 80 3.61 15.29 -8.55
C ALA A 80 2.59 16.44 -8.55
N GLY A 81 2.91 17.57 -9.16
CA GLY A 81 2.00 18.70 -9.26
C GLY A 81 0.84 18.44 -10.22
N ALA A 82 1.13 17.93 -11.42
CA ALA A 82 0.09 17.55 -12.39
C ALA A 82 -0.87 16.48 -11.83
N ALA A 83 -0.37 15.54 -11.01
CA ALA A 83 -1.20 14.54 -10.35
C ALA A 83 -2.22 15.15 -9.38
N GLN A 84 -1.90 16.28 -8.71
CA GLN A 84 -2.88 16.96 -7.85
C GLN A 84 -4.02 17.58 -8.64
N ILE A 85 -3.72 18.21 -9.79
CA ILE A 85 -4.73 18.76 -10.71
C ILE A 85 -5.63 17.64 -11.25
N LEU A 86 -5.03 16.53 -11.69
CA LEU A 86 -5.76 15.38 -12.24
C LEU A 86 -6.60 14.67 -11.17
N ARG A 87 -6.11 14.59 -9.94
CA ARG A 87 -6.90 14.07 -8.82
C ARG A 87 -8.11 14.96 -8.51
N ALA A 88 -7.93 16.29 -8.49
CA ALA A 88 -9.04 17.24 -8.34
C ALA A 88 -10.05 17.15 -9.52
N ALA A 89 -9.55 16.95 -10.74
CA ALA A 89 -10.37 16.72 -11.93
C ALA A 89 -11.22 15.45 -11.80
N GLY A 90 -10.65 14.37 -11.27
CA GLY A 90 -11.39 13.15 -10.94
C GLY A 90 -12.46 13.35 -9.87
N GLU A 91 -12.15 14.10 -8.82
CA GLU A 91 -13.10 14.42 -7.72
C GLU A 91 -14.33 15.21 -8.18
N HIS A 92 -14.21 15.91 -9.30
CA HIS A 92 -15.27 16.72 -9.88
C HIS A 92 -15.69 16.27 -11.28
N VAL A 93 -15.26 15.07 -11.71
CA VAL A 93 -15.55 14.46 -13.03
C VAL A 93 -15.42 15.46 -14.19
N ALA A 94 -14.27 16.14 -14.23
CA ALA A 94 -13.94 17.14 -15.25
C ALA A 94 -14.36 16.68 -16.66
N PRO A 95 -15.15 17.48 -17.40
CA PRO A 95 -15.57 17.09 -18.74
C PRO A 95 -14.42 17.15 -19.75
N GLU A 96 -13.40 17.97 -19.52
CA GLU A 96 -12.27 18.10 -20.43
C GLU A 96 -11.29 16.93 -20.28
N PRO A 97 -10.81 16.33 -21.39
CA PRO A 97 -9.82 15.26 -21.35
C PRO A 97 -8.40 15.81 -21.08
N LEU A 98 -8.22 16.43 -19.91
CA LEU A 98 -6.96 17.03 -19.44
C LEU A 98 -5.78 16.07 -19.56
N LEU A 99 -5.94 14.81 -19.14
CA LEU A 99 -4.89 13.79 -19.25
C LEU A 99 -4.43 13.57 -20.70
N ALA A 100 -5.35 13.57 -21.65
CA ALA A 100 -5.03 13.29 -23.04
C ALA A 100 -4.20 14.40 -23.68
N VAL A 101 -4.53 15.67 -23.39
CA VAL A 101 -3.87 16.83 -23.99
C VAL A 101 -2.70 17.32 -23.11
N ALA A 102 -3.00 17.75 -21.90
CA ALA A 102 -2.04 18.37 -20.98
C ALA A 102 -1.17 17.35 -20.25
N GLY A 103 -1.53 16.07 -20.27
CA GLY A 103 -0.72 14.96 -19.79
C GLY A 103 0.14 14.35 -20.89
N LEU A 104 -0.47 13.51 -21.75
CA LEU A 104 0.23 12.72 -22.76
C LEU A 104 0.93 13.57 -23.83
N SER A 105 0.17 14.44 -24.51
CA SER A 105 0.72 15.23 -25.63
C SER A 105 1.74 16.26 -25.16
N ALA A 106 1.47 16.96 -24.05
CA ALA A 106 2.42 17.90 -23.46
C ALA A 106 3.73 17.20 -23.03
N MET A 107 3.64 16.05 -22.36
CA MET A 107 4.81 15.28 -21.93
C MET A 107 5.63 14.77 -23.11
N LEU A 108 4.97 14.31 -24.19
CA LEU A 108 5.67 13.86 -25.39
C LEU A 108 6.44 15.03 -26.02
N LEU A 109 5.75 16.15 -26.29
CA LEU A 109 6.32 17.31 -26.97
C LEU A 109 7.43 17.99 -26.16
N ALA A 110 7.30 18.05 -24.84
CA ALA A 110 8.33 18.63 -23.96
C ALA A 110 9.69 17.90 -24.02
N ARG A 111 9.72 16.68 -24.56
CA ARG A 111 10.96 15.90 -24.74
C ARG A 111 11.56 15.98 -26.14
N LEU A 112 10.93 16.69 -27.06
CA LEU A 112 11.37 16.79 -28.45
C LEU A 112 12.02 18.15 -28.70
N GLU A 113 13.15 18.15 -29.41
CA GLU A 113 13.92 19.36 -29.71
C GLU A 113 13.62 19.94 -31.10
N ALA A 114 12.88 19.22 -31.95
CA ALA A 114 12.57 19.67 -33.30
C ALA A 114 11.80 21.01 -33.26
N PRO A 115 12.13 22.00 -34.12
CA PRO A 115 11.44 23.29 -34.13
C PRO A 115 9.92 23.18 -34.28
N ALA A 116 9.44 22.22 -35.09
CA ALA A 116 8.01 21.94 -35.24
C ALA A 116 7.37 21.45 -33.93
N ALA A 117 8.08 20.60 -33.17
CA ALA A 117 7.60 20.13 -31.87
C ALA A 117 7.57 21.26 -30.82
N GLN A 118 8.59 22.12 -30.79
CA GLN A 118 8.63 23.29 -29.90
C GLN A 118 7.52 24.29 -30.23
N SER A 119 7.27 24.54 -31.52
CA SER A 119 6.16 25.39 -31.95
C SER A 119 4.82 24.80 -31.55
N LEU A 120 4.62 23.50 -31.74
CA LEU A 120 3.38 22.82 -31.37
C LEU A 120 3.17 22.80 -29.85
N LEU A 121 4.24 22.65 -29.08
CA LEU A 121 4.20 22.77 -27.62
C LEU A 121 3.77 24.16 -27.18
N ALA A 122 4.30 25.22 -27.79
CA ALA A 122 3.89 26.60 -27.50
C ALA A 122 2.42 26.86 -27.84
N GLU A 123 1.91 26.31 -28.95
CA GLU A 123 0.48 26.38 -29.30
C GLU A 123 -0.41 25.61 -28.32
N LEU A 124 0.05 24.45 -27.84
CA LEU A 124 -0.61 23.67 -26.79
C LEU A 124 -0.67 24.45 -25.49
N VAL A 125 0.47 24.97 -25.02
CA VAL A 125 0.58 25.78 -23.80
C VAL A 125 -0.38 26.97 -23.86
N ALA A 126 -0.48 27.64 -25.00
CA ALA A 126 -1.39 28.77 -25.18
C ALA A 126 -2.87 28.38 -25.36
N GLY A 127 -3.22 27.10 -25.38
CA GLY A 127 -4.58 26.61 -25.57
C GLY A 127 -5.11 26.76 -27.00
N ARG A 128 -4.25 27.03 -27.99
CA ARG A 128 -4.62 27.20 -29.41
C ARG A 128 -4.60 25.89 -30.19
N SER A 129 -3.90 24.88 -29.69
CA SER A 129 -3.85 23.54 -30.27
C SER A 129 -4.12 22.49 -29.19
N LEU A 130 -4.94 21.49 -29.53
CA LEU A 130 -5.26 20.34 -28.67
C LEU A 130 -4.77 19.06 -29.36
N PRO A 131 -3.45 18.82 -29.42
CA PRO A 131 -2.90 17.65 -30.08
C PRO A 131 -3.30 16.36 -29.34
N ALA A 132 -3.64 15.33 -30.08
CA ALA A 132 -4.01 14.02 -29.57
C ALA A 132 -2.91 12.98 -29.86
N LEU A 133 -2.48 12.21 -28.85
CA LEU A 133 -1.48 11.16 -29.04
C LEU A 133 -2.10 9.91 -29.68
N ALA A 134 -1.72 9.63 -30.92
CA ALA A 134 -2.17 8.49 -31.70
C ALA A 134 -1.09 7.39 -31.70
N TRP A 135 -1.07 6.59 -30.64
CA TRP A 135 -0.03 5.58 -30.41
C TRP A 135 -0.54 4.14 -30.50
N GLN A 136 -1.73 3.86 -29.97
CA GLN A 136 -2.29 2.52 -29.83
C GLN A 136 -2.73 1.95 -31.18
N GLU A 137 -2.30 0.73 -31.50
CA GLU A 137 -2.58 0.07 -32.78
C GLU A 137 -3.47 -1.16 -32.63
N SER A 138 -3.44 -1.82 -31.47
CA SER A 138 -4.29 -2.96 -31.16
C SER A 138 -4.94 -2.85 -29.78
N ALA A 139 -6.05 -3.57 -29.61
CA ALA A 139 -6.82 -3.54 -28.38
C ALA A 139 -6.01 -4.13 -27.22
N GLY A 140 -5.88 -3.37 -26.13
CA GLY A 140 -5.15 -3.80 -24.94
C GLY A 140 -3.64 -3.60 -24.99
N ASP A 141 -3.11 -2.96 -26.03
CA ASP A 141 -1.70 -2.58 -26.07
C ASP A 141 -1.33 -1.67 -24.90
N LEU A 142 -0.15 -1.94 -24.34
CA LEU A 142 0.51 -1.10 -23.34
C LEU A 142 1.92 -0.70 -23.77
N SER A 143 2.47 -1.37 -24.78
CA SER A 143 3.85 -1.20 -25.22
C SER A 143 3.94 -0.08 -26.26
N ALA A 144 4.99 0.73 -26.16
CA ALA A 144 5.30 1.77 -27.15
C ALA A 144 5.82 1.18 -28.48
N VAL A 145 6.33 -0.06 -28.44
CA VAL A 145 6.93 -0.80 -29.56
C VAL A 145 6.65 -2.32 -29.39
N PRO A 146 6.67 -3.13 -30.47
CA PRO A 146 6.87 -2.77 -31.87
C PRO A 146 5.67 -2.03 -32.48
N LEU A 147 5.92 -1.28 -33.56
CA LEU A 147 4.91 -0.50 -34.29
C LEU A 147 4.62 -1.13 -35.66
N ALA A 148 3.34 -1.32 -35.97
CA ALA A 148 2.79 -1.79 -37.23
C ALA A 148 2.42 -0.63 -38.17
N CYS A 149 2.01 0.53 -37.65
CA CYS A 149 1.83 1.73 -38.47
C CYS A 149 3.18 2.12 -39.07
N GLY A 150 3.26 2.22 -40.39
CA GLY A 150 4.51 2.39 -41.13
C GLY A 150 4.68 3.79 -41.70
N CYS A 151 5.92 4.25 -41.74
CA CYS A 151 6.34 5.51 -42.31
C CYS A 151 7.53 5.25 -43.26
N GLU A 152 7.40 5.65 -44.52
CA GLU A 152 8.46 5.47 -45.53
C GLU A 152 8.85 6.80 -46.20
N PRO A 153 10.10 6.95 -46.68
CA PRO A 153 10.53 8.14 -47.39
C PRO A 153 9.69 8.39 -48.65
N ARG A 154 9.25 9.62 -48.86
CA ARG A 154 8.48 10.00 -50.05
C ARG A 154 9.39 10.23 -51.25
N ALA A 155 9.18 9.46 -52.31
CA ALA A 155 9.93 9.62 -53.55
C ALA A 155 9.84 11.05 -54.11
N GLY A 156 10.98 11.63 -54.49
CA GLY A 156 11.06 12.96 -55.10
C GLY A 156 10.84 14.15 -54.14
N HIS A 157 10.70 13.93 -52.84
CA HIS A 157 10.48 14.98 -51.83
C HIS A 157 11.51 14.83 -50.72
N ALA A 158 12.57 15.66 -50.73
CA ALA A 158 13.64 15.57 -49.73
C ALA A 158 13.09 15.75 -48.31
N GLY A 159 13.25 14.72 -47.47
CA GLY A 159 12.78 14.68 -46.08
C GLY A 159 11.28 14.43 -45.89
N GLY A 160 10.47 14.43 -46.95
CA GLY A 160 9.04 14.10 -46.84
C GLY A 160 8.80 12.61 -46.62
N VAL A 161 7.67 12.27 -46.01
CA VAL A 161 7.32 10.88 -45.69
C VAL A 161 5.91 10.50 -46.14
N LEU A 162 5.67 9.20 -46.28
CA LEU A 162 4.36 8.58 -46.52
C LEU A 162 3.99 7.74 -45.31
N LEU A 163 2.87 8.09 -44.67
CA LEU A 163 2.35 7.42 -43.49
C LEU A 163 1.19 6.49 -43.86
N GLN A 164 1.23 5.26 -43.36
CA GLN A 164 0.16 4.27 -43.54
C GLN A 164 -0.06 3.41 -42.29
N GLY A 165 -1.31 3.05 -42.02
CA GLY A 165 -1.67 2.19 -40.90
C GLY A 165 -2.89 2.70 -40.15
N GLU A 166 -3.08 2.20 -38.94
CA GLU A 166 -4.27 2.49 -38.13
C GLU A 166 -3.88 2.82 -36.70
N LYS A 167 -4.69 3.69 -36.07
CA LYS A 167 -4.59 4.02 -34.65
C LYS A 167 -5.97 3.98 -34.02
N LEU A 168 -6.04 3.48 -32.80
CA LEU A 168 -7.28 3.25 -32.05
C LEU A 168 -7.30 4.08 -30.78
N MET A 169 -8.51 4.36 -30.28
CA MET A 169 -8.72 4.99 -28.97
C MET A 169 -7.91 6.28 -28.78
N VAL A 170 -7.87 7.12 -29.81
CA VAL A 170 -7.14 8.40 -29.79
C VAL A 170 -7.99 9.46 -29.11
N LEU A 171 -7.50 10.04 -28.01
CA LEU A 171 -8.17 11.11 -27.27
C LEU A 171 -7.34 12.41 -27.33
N PRO A 172 -7.99 13.59 -27.34
CA PRO A 172 -9.43 13.79 -27.55
C PRO A 172 -9.89 13.36 -28.95
N GLY A 173 -11.16 13.00 -29.11
CA GLY A 173 -11.79 12.74 -30.41
C GLY A 173 -12.04 14.04 -31.16
N ALA A 174 -13.31 14.47 -31.24
CA ALA A 174 -13.72 15.62 -32.05
C ALA A 174 -13.07 16.97 -31.66
N ALA A 175 -12.45 17.09 -30.48
CA ALA A 175 -11.74 18.31 -30.07
C ALA A 175 -10.27 18.35 -30.54
N ALA A 176 -9.73 17.28 -31.12
CA ALA A 176 -8.34 17.26 -31.56
C ALA A 176 -8.08 18.27 -32.69
N SER A 177 -7.01 19.06 -32.56
CA SER A 177 -6.49 19.92 -33.64
C SER A 177 -5.66 19.14 -34.67
N GLY A 178 -5.19 17.96 -34.28
CA GLY A 178 -4.37 17.05 -35.07
C GLY A 178 -3.78 15.97 -34.17
N TRP A 179 -2.90 15.14 -34.73
CA TRP A 179 -2.43 13.92 -34.10
C TRP A 179 -0.90 13.84 -34.04
N LEU A 180 -0.38 13.47 -32.87
CA LEU A 180 1.00 13.04 -32.67
C LEU A 180 1.03 11.53 -32.95
N VAL A 181 1.49 11.13 -34.13
CA VAL A 181 1.42 9.74 -34.58
C VAL A 181 2.76 9.05 -34.36
N SER A 182 2.76 7.92 -33.64
CA SER A 182 3.90 7.01 -33.64
C SER A 182 3.84 6.07 -34.83
N ALA A 183 4.94 5.89 -35.54
CA ALA A 183 5.04 4.94 -36.64
C ALA A 183 6.42 4.29 -36.68
N ARG A 184 6.56 3.20 -37.44
CA ARG A 184 7.82 2.54 -37.75
C ARG A 184 8.44 3.19 -38.98
N GLY A 185 9.61 3.81 -38.80
CA GLY A 185 10.46 4.33 -39.87
C GLY A 185 11.40 3.27 -40.46
N SER A 186 12.44 3.70 -41.17
CA SER A 186 13.42 2.82 -41.82
C SER A 186 14.32 2.07 -40.84
N ASP A 187 14.67 2.70 -39.72
CA ASP A 187 15.65 2.16 -38.76
C ASP A 187 15.08 1.93 -37.34
N ASP A 188 13.99 2.62 -36.95
CA ASP A 188 13.28 2.45 -35.66
C ASP A 188 11.93 3.24 -35.63
N ALA A 189 11.43 3.63 -34.45
CA ALA A 189 10.28 4.50 -34.27
C ALA A 189 10.48 5.93 -34.83
N VAL A 190 9.41 6.51 -35.36
CA VAL A 190 9.29 7.92 -35.77
C VAL A 190 8.05 8.54 -35.14
N LEU A 191 8.14 9.80 -34.74
CA LEU A 191 7.02 10.61 -34.26
C LEU A 191 6.69 11.69 -35.29
N LEU A 192 5.42 11.76 -35.67
CA LEU A 192 4.93 12.63 -36.73
C LEU A 192 3.83 13.56 -36.21
N TRP A 193 3.79 14.79 -36.70
CA TRP A 193 2.62 15.67 -36.57
C TRP A 193 1.73 15.54 -37.80
N VAL A 194 0.44 15.25 -37.58
CA VAL A 194 -0.57 15.17 -38.63
C VAL A 194 -1.71 16.13 -38.29
N PRO A 195 -1.79 17.31 -38.91
CA PRO A 195 -2.91 18.23 -38.72
C PRO A 195 -4.25 17.57 -39.04
N ARG A 196 -5.31 17.95 -38.33
CA ARG A 196 -6.64 17.45 -38.67
C ARG A 196 -7.09 17.99 -40.02
N GLY A 197 -7.75 17.14 -40.81
CA GLY A 197 -8.11 17.46 -42.20
C GLY A 197 -6.99 17.20 -43.23
N THR A 198 -5.84 16.66 -42.80
CA THR A 198 -4.79 16.19 -43.74
C THR A 198 -5.38 15.16 -44.70
N ALA A 199 -5.13 15.34 -46.00
CA ALA A 199 -5.63 14.43 -47.04
C ALA A 199 -5.08 13.00 -46.84
N GLY A 200 -5.95 12.00 -47.03
CA GLY A 200 -5.62 10.58 -46.84
C GLY A 200 -5.80 10.07 -45.40
N VAL A 201 -6.22 10.92 -44.46
CA VAL A 201 -6.59 10.51 -43.10
C VAL A 201 -8.11 10.30 -43.03
N SER A 202 -8.54 9.09 -42.67
CA SER A 202 -9.94 8.80 -42.33
C SER A 202 -10.10 8.76 -40.80
N GLU A 203 -11.03 9.54 -40.28
CA GLU A 203 -11.36 9.61 -38.85
C GLU A 203 -12.76 9.02 -38.60
N THR A 204 -12.86 8.13 -37.62
CA THR A 204 -14.14 7.62 -37.10
C THR A 204 -14.25 7.95 -35.62
N LEU A 205 -15.21 8.81 -35.27
CA LEU A 205 -15.46 9.18 -33.88
C LEU A 205 -16.20 8.07 -33.14
N VAL A 206 -15.74 7.78 -31.93
CA VAL A 206 -16.26 6.72 -31.06
C VAL A 206 -16.79 7.36 -29.77
N PRO A 207 -18.11 7.39 -29.54
CA PRO A 207 -18.67 7.92 -28.30
C PRO A 207 -18.36 6.98 -27.13
N LEU A 208 -17.94 7.55 -26.00
CA LEU A 208 -17.63 6.81 -24.78
C LEU A 208 -18.78 6.93 -23.76
N VAL A 209 -18.86 5.96 -22.84
CA VAL A 209 -19.98 5.85 -21.88
C VAL A 209 -20.08 7.06 -20.94
N ASP A 210 -18.99 7.81 -20.79
CA ASP A 210 -18.88 8.98 -19.94
C ASP A 210 -19.14 10.30 -20.69
N GLY A 211 -19.63 10.24 -21.93
CA GLY A 211 -19.97 11.39 -22.78
C GLY A 211 -18.77 12.02 -23.49
N SER A 212 -17.56 11.51 -23.29
CA SER A 212 -16.39 11.89 -24.09
C SER A 212 -16.36 11.16 -25.43
N GLN A 213 -15.47 11.59 -26.33
CA GLN A 213 -15.27 10.94 -27.63
C GLN A 213 -13.80 10.56 -27.80
N ALA A 214 -13.57 9.38 -28.39
CA ALA A 214 -12.28 8.99 -28.95
C ALA A 214 -12.36 8.98 -30.48
N ALA A 215 -11.23 8.83 -31.15
CA ALA A 215 -11.14 8.63 -32.59
C ALA A 215 -10.40 7.32 -32.91
N SER A 216 -10.88 6.63 -33.95
CA SER A 216 -10.11 5.64 -34.69
C SER A 216 -9.65 6.29 -36.00
N LEU A 217 -8.35 6.18 -36.28
CA LEU A 217 -7.70 6.82 -37.40
C LEU A 217 -7.18 5.76 -38.36
N ARG A 218 -7.36 6.00 -39.67
CA ARG A 218 -6.73 5.22 -40.73
C ARG A 218 -5.98 6.15 -41.66
N PHE A 219 -4.70 5.84 -41.88
CA PHE A 219 -3.78 6.59 -42.73
C PHE A 219 -3.60 5.81 -44.03
N GLU A 220 -3.97 6.40 -45.16
CA GLU A 220 -3.82 5.82 -46.49
C GLU A 220 -2.80 6.62 -47.29
N GLN A 221 -1.53 6.21 -47.22
CA GLN A 221 -0.44 6.82 -48.00
C GLN A 221 -0.40 8.35 -47.82
N VAL A 222 -0.54 8.78 -46.57
CA VAL A 222 -0.64 10.19 -46.18
C VAL A 222 0.70 10.87 -46.40
N ALA A 223 0.73 11.79 -47.36
CA ALA A 223 1.94 12.51 -47.72
C ALA A 223 2.19 13.67 -46.75
N LEU A 224 3.29 13.59 -46.00
CA LEU A 224 3.69 14.59 -45.02
C LEU A 224 5.00 15.27 -45.45
N PRO A 225 5.14 16.59 -45.19
CA PRO A 225 6.38 17.32 -45.43
C PRO A 225 7.46 16.96 -44.39
N ALA A 226 8.70 17.39 -44.63
CA ALA A 226 9.83 17.07 -43.75
C ALA A 226 9.71 17.64 -42.33
N ASP A 227 9.07 18.80 -42.19
CA ASP A 227 8.81 19.46 -40.91
C ASP A 227 7.68 18.77 -40.10
N ALA A 228 6.97 17.79 -40.68
CA ALA A 228 6.06 16.93 -39.94
C ALA A 228 6.78 15.88 -39.08
N VAL A 229 8.06 15.59 -39.35
CA VAL A 229 8.87 14.65 -38.57
C VAL A 229 9.37 15.35 -37.31
N LEU A 230 8.91 14.89 -36.15
CA LEU A 230 9.21 15.50 -34.85
C LEU A 230 10.42 14.84 -34.17
N ALA A 231 10.60 13.55 -34.35
CA ALA A 231 11.76 12.79 -33.88
C ALA A 231 11.82 11.42 -34.56
N GLU A 232 13.03 10.85 -34.59
CA GLU A 232 13.32 9.51 -35.14
C GLU A 232 14.23 8.74 -34.17
N GLY A 233 14.25 7.42 -34.31
CA GLY A 233 15.21 6.57 -33.61
C GLY A 233 14.93 6.45 -32.10
N PRO A 234 15.99 6.24 -31.30
CA PRO A 234 15.89 6.09 -29.85
C PRO A 234 15.21 7.28 -29.16
N THR A 235 15.40 8.51 -29.65
CA THR A 235 14.76 9.71 -29.09
C THR A 235 13.23 9.64 -29.20
N ALA A 236 12.71 9.20 -30.35
CA ALA A 236 11.28 9.01 -30.55
C ALA A 236 10.71 7.92 -29.63
N GLN A 237 11.42 6.80 -29.53
CA GLN A 237 11.04 5.68 -28.68
C GLN A 237 11.02 6.06 -27.20
N ASP A 238 12.08 6.70 -26.70
CA ASP A 238 12.20 7.10 -25.30
C ASP A 238 11.15 8.17 -24.93
N ALA A 239 10.91 9.15 -25.82
CA ALA A 239 9.88 10.15 -25.60
C ALA A 239 8.48 9.51 -25.52
N LEU A 240 8.17 8.56 -26.40
CA LEU A 240 6.89 7.84 -26.40
C LEU A 240 6.71 6.97 -25.15
N ARG A 241 7.73 6.17 -24.79
CA ARG A 241 7.72 5.34 -23.58
C ARG A 241 7.50 6.17 -22.33
N HIS A 242 8.23 7.28 -22.22
CA HIS A 242 8.11 8.19 -21.08
C HIS A 242 6.72 8.84 -21.01
N ALA A 243 6.19 9.35 -22.13
CA ALA A 243 4.87 9.97 -22.17
C ALA A 243 3.77 8.99 -21.75
N LEU A 244 3.82 7.73 -22.21
CA LEU A 244 2.86 6.70 -21.84
C LEU A 244 2.95 6.32 -20.36
N ALA A 245 4.15 6.11 -19.83
CA ALA A 245 4.34 5.79 -18.42
C ALA A 245 3.88 6.94 -17.51
N ALA A 246 4.25 8.18 -17.82
CA ALA A 246 3.77 9.38 -17.14
C ALA A 246 2.24 9.51 -17.20
N GLY A 247 1.64 9.30 -18.38
CA GLY A 247 0.19 9.32 -18.55
C GLY A 247 -0.53 8.27 -17.71
N GLN A 248 0.02 7.07 -17.60
CA GLN A 248 -0.54 5.99 -16.77
C GLN A 248 -0.49 6.33 -15.27
N ILE A 249 0.57 7.00 -14.81
CA ILE A 249 0.69 7.52 -13.42
C ILE A 249 -0.35 8.62 -13.18
N LEU A 250 -0.49 9.57 -14.10
CA LEU A 250 -1.46 10.66 -13.97
C LEU A 250 -2.92 10.16 -14.07
N GLN A 251 -3.17 9.11 -14.86
CA GLN A 251 -4.46 8.43 -14.89
C GLN A 251 -4.80 7.81 -13.53
N ALA A 252 -3.81 7.20 -12.87
CA ALA A 252 -3.98 6.64 -11.54
C ALA A 252 -4.38 7.72 -10.52
N ALA A 253 -3.86 8.94 -10.65
CA ALA A 253 -4.25 10.08 -9.83
C ALA A 253 -5.71 10.51 -10.07
N GLU A 254 -6.15 10.60 -11.34
CA GLU A 254 -7.54 10.90 -11.68
C GLU A 254 -8.50 9.82 -11.16
N LEU A 255 -8.17 8.54 -11.36
CA LEU A 255 -8.94 7.40 -10.84
C LEU A 255 -9.07 7.42 -9.31
N LEU A 256 -7.98 7.75 -8.60
CA LEU A 256 -8.01 7.91 -7.14
C LEU A 256 -8.99 9.02 -6.73
N GLY A 257 -8.96 10.16 -7.42
CA GLY A 257 -9.88 11.27 -7.18
C GLY A 257 -11.35 10.89 -7.39
N VAL A 258 -11.64 10.19 -8.49
CA VAL A 258 -12.99 9.66 -8.76
C VAL A 258 -13.45 8.73 -7.62
N GLY A 259 -12.59 7.80 -7.19
CA GLY A 259 -12.91 6.88 -6.10
C GLY A 259 -13.16 7.58 -4.76
N GLN A 260 -12.35 8.60 -4.44
CA GLN A 260 -12.50 9.40 -3.21
C GLN A 260 -13.79 10.22 -3.20
N ALA A 261 -14.17 10.84 -4.32
CA ALA A 261 -15.46 11.52 -4.41
C ALA A 261 -16.65 10.56 -4.24
N MET A 262 -16.57 9.35 -4.80
CA MET A 262 -17.62 8.34 -4.61
C MET A 262 -17.69 7.85 -3.15
N LEU A 263 -16.56 7.69 -2.47
CA LEU A 263 -16.53 7.39 -1.03
C LEU A 263 -17.18 8.50 -0.21
N ALA A 264 -16.81 9.76 -0.45
CA ALA A 264 -17.35 10.91 0.27
C ALA A 264 -18.88 11.05 0.10
N GLN A 265 -19.37 10.92 -1.15
CA GLN A 265 -20.81 10.91 -1.43
C GLN A 265 -21.53 9.75 -0.73
N THR A 266 -20.92 8.55 -0.75
CA THR A 266 -21.47 7.36 -0.07
C THR A 266 -21.52 7.51 1.44
N GLN A 267 -20.46 8.02 2.04
CA GLN A 267 -20.40 8.32 3.47
C GLN A 267 -21.51 9.31 3.87
N ALA A 268 -21.69 10.39 3.11
CA ALA A 268 -22.74 11.38 3.35
C ALA A 268 -24.14 10.76 3.22
N TYR A 269 -24.37 9.92 2.21
CA TYR A 269 -25.64 9.23 2.01
C TYR A 269 -25.94 8.24 3.15
N LEU A 270 -24.95 7.45 3.59
CA LEU A 270 -25.11 6.51 4.69
C LEU A 270 -25.50 7.19 6.02
N ARG A 271 -25.01 8.41 6.26
CA ARG A 271 -25.35 9.20 7.46
C ARG A 271 -26.76 9.77 7.44
N THR A 272 -27.29 10.10 6.28
CA THR A 272 -28.53 10.87 6.15
C THR A 272 -29.72 10.02 5.72
N ARG A 273 -29.51 8.98 4.89
CA ARG A 273 -30.57 8.09 4.44
C ARG A 273 -31.08 7.24 5.59
N SER A 274 -32.38 7.32 5.88
CA SER A 274 -33.03 6.52 6.94
C SER A 274 -33.84 5.36 6.35
N GLN A 275 -33.70 4.17 6.93
CA GLN A 275 -34.56 3.00 6.73
C GLN A 275 -34.69 2.24 8.05
N PHE A 276 -35.82 1.57 8.26
CA PHE A 276 -36.11 0.86 9.51
C PHE A 276 -35.93 1.75 10.77
N GLY A 277 -36.29 3.04 10.66
CA GLY A 277 -36.29 3.99 11.77
C GLY A 277 -34.92 4.56 12.17
N LYS A 278 -33.84 4.31 11.41
CA LYS A 278 -32.49 4.83 11.71
C LYS A 278 -31.67 5.09 10.45
N PRO A 279 -30.59 5.91 10.51
CA PRO A 279 -29.64 6.05 9.40
C PRO A 279 -29.10 4.69 8.96
N ILE A 280 -29.04 4.44 7.66
CA ILE A 280 -28.58 3.15 7.13
C ILE A 280 -27.09 2.90 7.46
N GLY A 281 -26.30 3.96 7.67
CA GLY A 281 -24.93 3.88 8.15
C GLY A 281 -24.76 3.28 9.55
N SER A 282 -25.85 3.02 10.29
CA SER A 282 -25.84 2.30 11.58
C SER A 282 -25.93 0.77 11.42
N PHE A 283 -26.11 0.27 10.20
CA PHE A 283 -26.04 -1.17 9.94
C PHE A 283 -24.59 -1.57 9.70
N GLN A 284 -24.06 -2.44 10.57
CA GLN A 284 -22.67 -2.89 10.52
C GLN A 284 -22.25 -3.40 9.14
N ALA A 285 -23.12 -4.14 8.45
CA ALA A 285 -22.83 -4.63 7.10
C ALA A 285 -22.56 -3.50 6.09
N LEU A 286 -23.25 -2.36 6.19
CA LEU A 286 -23.02 -1.20 5.33
C LEU A 286 -21.77 -0.42 5.78
N GLN A 287 -21.52 -0.34 7.09
CA GLN A 287 -20.30 0.26 7.62
C GLN A 287 -19.04 -0.45 7.10
N HIS A 288 -19.01 -1.77 7.21
CA HIS A 288 -17.85 -2.58 6.81
C HIS A 288 -17.56 -2.45 5.32
N ARG A 289 -18.59 -2.47 4.47
CA ARG A 289 -18.43 -2.25 3.03
C ARG A 289 -17.91 -0.85 2.68
N CYS A 290 -18.34 0.18 3.43
CA CYS A 290 -17.81 1.54 3.27
C CYS A 290 -16.34 1.63 3.73
N VAL A 291 -15.99 0.91 4.82
CA VAL A 291 -14.60 0.77 5.26
C VAL A 291 -13.75 0.06 4.22
N ASP A 292 -14.24 -0.98 3.56
CA ASP A 292 -13.47 -1.66 2.51
C ASP A 292 -13.22 -0.72 1.32
N MET A 293 -14.16 0.16 0.95
CA MET A 293 -13.90 1.22 -0.02
C MET A 293 -12.75 2.14 0.42
N PHE A 294 -12.80 2.59 1.69
CA PHE A 294 -11.77 3.44 2.28
C PHE A 294 -10.39 2.76 2.26
N ILE A 295 -10.27 1.52 2.74
CA ILE A 295 -9.00 0.80 2.80
C ILE A 295 -8.34 0.71 1.40
N HIS A 296 -9.11 0.35 0.38
CA HIS A 296 -8.57 0.24 -0.98
C HIS A 296 -8.08 1.57 -1.54
N LEU A 297 -8.78 2.68 -1.24
CA LEU A 297 -8.39 4.02 -1.67
C LEU A 297 -7.15 4.53 -0.91
N GLU A 298 -7.02 4.23 0.38
CA GLU A 298 -5.83 4.58 1.17
C GLU A 298 -4.58 3.85 0.69
N VAL A 299 -4.69 2.55 0.42
CA VAL A 299 -3.57 1.77 -0.14
C VAL A 299 -3.20 2.28 -1.54
N ALA A 300 -4.18 2.66 -2.36
CA ALA A 300 -3.95 3.29 -3.65
C ALA A 300 -3.28 4.66 -3.55
N GLN A 301 -3.67 5.47 -2.57
CA GLN A 301 -3.04 6.75 -2.29
C GLN A 301 -1.58 6.59 -1.86
N ALA A 302 -1.29 5.62 -1.00
CA ALA A 302 0.09 5.32 -0.58
C ALA A 302 0.95 4.89 -1.77
N ALA A 303 0.47 3.97 -2.61
CA ALA A 303 1.17 3.53 -3.82
C ALA A 303 1.43 4.67 -4.80
N LEU A 304 0.44 5.55 -5.03
CA LEU A 304 0.60 6.72 -5.90
C LEU A 304 1.62 7.71 -5.35
N ALA A 305 1.61 7.98 -4.04
CA ALA A 305 2.57 8.88 -3.42
C ALA A 305 4.02 8.37 -3.58
N GLU A 306 4.25 7.08 -3.36
CA GLU A 306 5.56 6.45 -3.57
C GLU A 306 6.02 6.55 -5.03
N VAL A 307 5.16 6.19 -5.97
CA VAL A 307 5.51 6.24 -7.40
C VAL A 307 5.78 7.67 -7.88
N LEU A 308 5.02 8.66 -7.41
CA LEU A 308 5.28 10.07 -7.72
C LEU A 308 6.63 10.55 -7.15
N ALA A 309 6.97 10.13 -5.92
CA ALA A 309 8.27 10.44 -5.31
C ALA A 309 9.44 9.78 -6.07
N LEU A 310 9.27 8.53 -6.51
CA LEU A 310 10.25 7.82 -7.32
C LEU A 310 10.41 8.44 -8.72
N ALA A 311 9.31 8.81 -9.37
CA ALA A 311 9.34 9.40 -10.70
C ALA A 311 9.92 10.83 -10.73
N GLY A 312 10.07 11.48 -9.57
CA GLY A 312 10.85 12.70 -9.42
C GLY A 312 12.38 12.48 -9.45
N GLN A 313 12.83 11.22 -9.43
CA GLN A 313 14.24 10.83 -9.51
C GLN A 313 14.59 10.35 -10.92
N GLU A 314 15.88 10.23 -11.24
CA GLU A 314 16.33 9.64 -12.51
C GLU A 314 16.13 8.12 -12.49
N LEU A 315 15.04 7.66 -13.11
CA LEU A 315 14.73 6.25 -13.32
C LEU A 315 15.04 5.82 -14.76
N SER A 316 15.41 4.56 -14.95
CA SER A 316 15.39 3.96 -16.29
C SER A 316 13.95 3.89 -16.83
N SER A 317 13.80 3.94 -18.15
CA SER A 317 12.47 3.84 -18.80
C SER A 317 11.72 2.57 -18.39
N GLU A 318 12.42 1.43 -18.28
CA GLU A 318 11.82 0.17 -17.84
C GLU A 318 11.31 0.22 -16.40
N ARG A 319 12.07 0.86 -15.49
CA ARG A 319 11.64 1.00 -14.10
C ARG A 319 10.42 1.91 -14.00
N LEU A 320 10.42 3.03 -14.72
CA LEU A 320 9.27 3.94 -14.76
C LEU A 320 8.02 3.25 -15.30
N GLU A 321 8.14 2.43 -16.36
CA GLU A 321 7.03 1.65 -16.92
C GLU A 321 6.50 0.58 -15.95
N ALA A 322 7.39 -0.05 -15.17
CA ALA A 322 7.00 -0.99 -14.12
C ALA A 322 6.19 -0.27 -13.04
N GLU A 323 6.70 0.84 -12.50
CA GLU A 323 6.01 1.61 -11.46
C GLU A 323 4.69 2.20 -11.95
N ALA A 324 4.65 2.71 -13.20
CA ALA A 324 3.43 3.17 -13.85
C ALA A 324 2.38 2.05 -13.93
N SER A 325 2.80 0.83 -14.26
CA SER A 325 1.90 -0.33 -14.29
C SER A 325 1.41 -0.73 -12.90
N ARG A 326 2.29 -0.72 -11.90
CA ARG A 326 1.93 -1.01 -10.51
C ARG A 326 0.84 -0.05 -10.00
N VAL A 327 1.11 1.26 -10.06
CA VAL A 327 0.19 2.26 -9.52
C VAL A 327 -1.12 2.29 -10.29
N ASN A 328 -1.09 2.13 -11.63
CA ASN A 328 -2.31 2.10 -12.41
C ASN A 328 -3.17 0.88 -12.06
N ALA A 329 -2.57 -0.32 -11.96
CA ALA A 329 -3.31 -1.51 -11.53
C ALA A 329 -4.01 -1.30 -10.18
N ARG A 330 -3.31 -0.71 -9.19
CA ARG A 330 -3.84 -0.45 -7.85
C ARG A 330 -4.98 0.59 -7.86
N CYS A 331 -4.75 1.77 -8.43
CA CYS A 331 -5.74 2.84 -8.46
C CYS A 331 -6.97 2.46 -9.28
N THR A 332 -6.79 1.78 -10.41
CA THR A 332 -7.90 1.27 -11.23
C THR A 332 -8.74 0.25 -10.45
N ALA A 333 -8.10 -0.71 -9.77
CA ALA A 333 -8.81 -1.70 -8.96
C ALA A 333 -9.60 -1.05 -7.80
N ALA A 334 -8.98 -0.10 -7.09
CA ALA A 334 -9.61 0.64 -6.00
C ALA A 334 -10.82 1.45 -6.48
N ALA A 335 -10.67 2.21 -7.58
CA ALA A 335 -11.75 3.01 -8.16
C ALA A 335 -12.93 2.13 -8.64
N LEU A 336 -12.65 1.01 -9.31
CA LEU A 336 -13.70 0.06 -9.74
C LEU A 336 -14.43 -0.58 -8.56
N GLN A 337 -13.73 -0.90 -7.47
CA GLN A 337 -14.37 -1.42 -6.26
C GLN A 337 -15.23 -0.35 -5.57
N ALA A 338 -14.69 0.86 -5.41
CA ALA A 338 -15.41 1.98 -4.82
C ALA A 338 -16.67 2.29 -5.62
N SER A 339 -16.58 2.32 -6.95
CA SER A 339 -17.70 2.68 -7.82
C SER A 339 -18.84 1.66 -7.77
N ARG A 340 -18.53 0.36 -7.88
CA ARG A 340 -19.52 -0.73 -7.75
C ARG A 340 -20.18 -0.75 -6.37
N THR A 341 -19.38 -0.54 -5.32
CA THR A 341 -19.88 -0.56 -3.94
C THR A 341 -20.76 0.66 -3.66
N ALA A 342 -20.35 1.86 -4.09
CA ALA A 342 -21.13 3.08 -3.96
C ALA A 342 -22.53 2.95 -4.58
N VAL A 343 -22.62 2.45 -5.82
CA VAL A 343 -23.91 2.20 -6.50
C VAL A 343 -24.80 1.28 -5.66
N GLN A 344 -24.24 0.17 -5.15
CA GLN A 344 -25.02 -0.78 -4.33
C GLN A 344 -25.44 -0.19 -2.98
N LEU A 345 -24.59 0.58 -2.31
CA LEU A 345 -24.90 1.20 -1.01
C LEU A 345 -25.95 2.32 -1.12
N HIS A 346 -26.09 2.93 -2.30
CA HIS A 346 -27.18 3.87 -2.57
C HIS A 346 -28.51 3.18 -2.92
N GLY A 347 -28.47 1.91 -3.32
CA GLY A 347 -29.65 1.16 -3.76
C GLY A 347 -30.14 1.62 -5.14
N ALA A 348 -31.45 1.58 -5.37
CA ALA A 348 -32.04 1.88 -6.68
C ALA A 348 -31.62 3.27 -7.20
N ILE A 349 -31.57 4.30 -6.36
CA ILE A 349 -31.17 5.65 -6.78
C ILE A 349 -29.73 5.71 -7.33
N GLY A 350 -28.82 4.88 -6.81
CA GLY A 350 -27.44 4.78 -7.30
C GLY A 350 -27.33 4.20 -8.71
N TYR A 351 -28.37 3.52 -9.20
CA TYR A 351 -28.44 2.97 -10.56
C TYR A 351 -29.04 3.95 -11.59
N THR A 352 -29.45 5.14 -11.15
CA THR A 352 -30.16 6.12 -11.98
C THR A 352 -29.25 7.25 -12.47
N GLN A 353 -29.64 7.97 -13.53
CA GLN A 353 -28.88 9.14 -14.02
C GLN A 353 -29.15 10.39 -13.17
N GLU A 354 -30.23 10.38 -12.39
CA GLU A 354 -30.65 11.41 -11.44
C GLU A 354 -29.65 11.54 -10.29
N CYS A 355 -28.90 10.49 -9.99
CA CYS A 355 -27.80 10.52 -9.03
C CYS A 355 -26.48 10.86 -9.73
N ASP A 356 -25.74 11.84 -9.18
CA ASP A 356 -24.43 12.25 -9.71
C ASP A 356 -23.41 11.10 -9.70
N LEU A 357 -23.56 10.10 -8.83
CA LEU A 357 -22.72 8.90 -8.83
C LEU A 357 -22.63 8.22 -10.20
N SER A 358 -23.67 8.31 -11.03
CA SER A 358 -23.66 7.75 -12.38
C SER A 358 -22.56 8.38 -13.26
N LEU A 359 -22.26 9.67 -13.07
CA LEU A 359 -21.20 10.38 -13.80
C LEU A 359 -19.82 9.85 -13.40
N TYR A 360 -19.58 9.69 -12.10
CA TYR A 360 -18.35 9.13 -11.55
C TYR A 360 -18.16 7.67 -11.98
N TYR A 361 -19.21 6.85 -11.86
CA TYR A 361 -19.18 5.44 -12.28
C TYR A 361 -18.81 5.31 -13.75
N LYS A 362 -19.45 6.09 -14.64
CA LYS A 362 -19.15 6.09 -16.09
C LYS A 362 -17.72 6.56 -16.36
N ARG A 363 -17.24 7.60 -15.66
CA ARG A 363 -15.85 8.07 -15.78
C ARG A 363 -14.86 6.98 -15.35
N THR A 364 -15.13 6.27 -14.25
CA THR A 364 -14.32 5.11 -13.84
C THR A 364 -14.25 4.06 -14.94
N LEU A 365 -15.39 3.73 -15.58
CA LEU A 365 -15.40 2.73 -16.67
C LEU A 365 -14.50 3.15 -17.83
N CYS A 366 -14.60 4.40 -18.27
CA CYS A 366 -13.75 4.94 -19.34
C CYS A 366 -12.26 4.90 -18.97
N LEU A 367 -11.89 5.44 -17.81
CA LEU A 367 -10.49 5.48 -17.37
C LEU A 367 -9.93 4.07 -17.12
N SER A 368 -10.72 3.15 -16.59
CA SER A 368 -10.27 1.77 -16.31
C SER A 368 -10.05 0.91 -17.56
N ALA A 369 -10.58 1.34 -18.70
CA ALA A 369 -10.43 0.66 -19.98
C ALA A 369 -9.34 1.31 -20.85
N TRP A 370 -9.17 2.63 -20.75
CA TRP A 370 -8.17 3.38 -21.49
C TRP A 370 -6.78 3.28 -20.84
N LEU A 371 -5.71 3.28 -21.63
CA LEU A 371 -4.31 3.12 -21.19
C LEU A 371 -3.97 1.83 -20.42
N GLY A 372 -4.88 0.85 -20.39
CA GLY A 372 -4.67 -0.47 -19.81
C GLY A 372 -5.65 -0.83 -18.71
N ASN A 373 -6.11 -2.08 -18.69
CA ASN A 373 -6.89 -2.58 -17.56
C ASN A 373 -6.00 -3.17 -16.46
N VAL A 374 -6.58 -3.43 -15.29
CA VAL A 374 -5.88 -3.99 -14.12
C VAL A 374 -5.05 -5.23 -14.45
N ALA A 375 -5.63 -6.18 -15.19
CA ALA A 375 -4.97 -7.45 -15.49
C ALA A 375 -3.77 -7.27 -16.43
N ALA A 376 -3.90 -6.39 -17.44
CA ALA A 376 -2.83 -6.06 -18.36
C ALA A 376 -1.65 -5.39 -17.63
N HIS A 377 -1.93 -4.44 -16.73
CA HIS A 377 -0.89 -3.81 -15.92
C HIS A 377 -0.21 -4.77 -14.94
N GLN A 378 -0.96 -5.68 -14.31
CA GLN A 378 -0.37 -6.73 -13.47
C GLN A 378 0.62 -7.61 -14.25
N ARG A 379 0.26 -8.04 -15.47
CA ARG A 379 1.17 -8.81 -16.34
C ARG A 379 2.37 -7.99 -16.79
N ARG A 380 2.15 -6.74 -17.19
CA ARG A 380 3.23 -5.85 -17.63
C ARG A 380 4.23 -5.57 -16.51
N HIS A 381 3.76 -5.21 -15.31
CA HIS A 381 4.63 -5.06 -14.15
C HIS A 381 5.40 -6.35 -13.89
N ALA A 382 4.75 -7.52 -14.01
CA ALA A 382 5.43 -8.77 -13.77
C ALA A 382 6.57 -9.05 -14.76
N ALA A 383 6.33 -8.82 -16.05
CA ALA A 383 7.34 -8.99 -17.08
C ALA A 383 8.52 -8.00 -16.94
N LEU A 384 8.28 -6.79 -16.45
CA LEU A 384 9.31 -5.77 -16.26
C LEU A 384 10.09 -5.94 -14.94
N ALA A 385 9.46 -6.44 -13.89
CA ALA A 385 10.07 -6.60 -12.56
C ALA A 385 11.17 -7.67 -12.55
N ASP A 386 11.04 -8.73 -13.35
CA ASP A 386 11.97 -9.86 -13.37
C ASP A 386 13.34 -9.50 -14.01
N GLY A 387 13.46 -8.31 -14.61
CA GLY A 387 14.72 -7.77 -15.15
C GLY A 387 15.52 -6.88 -14.18
N GLY A 388 14.96 -6.55 -13.00
CA GLY A 388 15.41 -5.41 -12.20
C GLY A 388 15.70 -5.68 -10.72
N GLU A 389 15.87 -6.93 -10.28
CA GLU A 389 16.32 -7.17 -8.90
C GLU A 389 17.78 -6.74 -8.73
N THR A 390 17.94 -5.55 -8.14
CA THR A 390 19.22 -5.07 -7.61
C THR A 390 19.70 -6.08 -6.56
N ARG A 391 20.60 -6.98 -6.96
CA ARG A 391 21.37 -7.81 -6.03
C ARG A 391 22.07 -6.87 -5.05
N VAL A 392 21.54 -6.76 -3.84
CA VAL A 392 22.19 -6.02 -2.75
C VAL A 392 23.59 -6.58 -2.57
N GLY A 393 24.60 -5.71 -2.69
CA GLY A 393 26.00 -6.08 -2.77
C GLY A 393 26.41 -7.09 -1.72
N THR A 394 27.03 -8.18 -2.18
CA THR A 394 27.47 -9.35 -1.42
C THR A 394 28.81 -9.16 -0.71
N ALA A 395 29.21 -7.91 -0.42
CA ALA A 395 30.47 -7.66 0.26
C ALA A 395 30.41 -8.26 1.69
N ALA A 396 31.37 -9.12 2.02
CA ALA A 396 31.46 -9.75 3.33
C ALA A 396 31.66 -8.67 4.42
N TRP A 397 31.03 -8.88 5.58
CA TRP A 397 31.27 -8.04 6.75
C TRP A 397 32.60 -8.45 7.39
N GLU A 398 33.55 -7.52 7.49
CA GLU A 398 34.90 -7.74 8.05
C GLU A 398 35.07 -7.17 9.48
N GLY A 399 34.03 -6.56 10.05
CA GLY A 399 34.06 -5.94 11.38
C GLY A 399 33.66 -6.87 12.53
N GLU A 400 33.83 -6.40 13.78
CA GLU A 400 33.25 -7.05 14.97
C GLU A 400 31.74 -6.80 15.06
N PHE A 401 31.02 -7.55 15.92
CA PHE A 401 29.63 -7.24 16.29
C PHE A 401 29.63 -6.51 17.63
N PRO A 402 29.55 -5.16 17.66
CA PRO A 402 29.63 -4.41 18.89
C PRO A 402 28.37 -4.63 19.76
N ARG A 403 28.56 -4.72 21.08
CA ARG A 403 27.44 -4.70 22.05
C ARG A 403 26.73 -3.34 22.07
N SER A 404 27.50 -2.27 21.93
CA SER A 404 27.02 -0.89 21.86
C SER A 404 27.76 -0.13 20.77
N ALA A 405 27.04 0.65 19.99
CA ALA A 405 27.61 1.59 19.03
C ALA A 405 26.73 2.85 18.98
N ASP A 406 27.22 3.90 18.33
CA ASP A 406 26.37 5.01 17.94
C ASP A 406 25.53 4.60 16.73
N TRP A 407 24.38 3.98 17.00
CA TRP A 407 23.45 3.51 15.96
C TRP A 407 22.85 4.66 15.14
N HIS A 408 22.84 5.88 15.67
CA HIS A 408 22.34 7.06 14.96
C HIS A 408 23.36 7.52 13.91
N ALA A 409 24.65 7.45 14.23
CA ALA A 409 25.73 7.81 13.30
C ALA A 409 26.00 6.73 12.24
N MET A 410 25.65 5.46 12.48
CA MET A 410 25.88 4.37 11.53
C MET A 410 24.95 4.50 10.30
N PRO A 411 25.47 4.48 9.06
CA PRO A 411 24.62 4.41 7.86
C PRO A 411 23.72 3.17 7.85
N GLU A 412 22.48 3.30 7.39
CA GLU A 412 21.50 2.18 7.40
C GLU A 412 22.00 0.97 6.61
N ALA A 413 22.58 1.18 5.42
CA ALA A 413 23.12 0.11 4.59
C ALA A 413 24.26 -0.66 5.28
N GLU A 414 25.08 0.03 6.08
CA GLU A 414 26.14 -0.59 6.87
C GLU A 414 25.56 -1.43 8.01
N PHE A 415 24.57 -0.89 8.74
CA PHE A 415 23.86 -1.62 9.79
C PHE A 415 23.19 -2.90 9.25
N ARG A 416 22.49 -2.82 8.11
CA ARG A 416 21.90 -4.00 7.44
C ARG A 416 22.93 -5.08 7.15
N ARG A 417 24.07 -4.68 6.57
CA ARG A 417 25.18 -5.60 6.28
C ARG A 417 25.71 -6.28 7.55
N MET A 418 25.86 -5.53 8.64
CA MET A 418 26.28 -6.07 9.94
C MET A 418 25.25 -7.06 10.49
N VAL A 419 23.96 -6.70 10.51
CA VAL A 419 22.89 -7.58 11.00
C VAL A 419 22.82 -8.86 10.16
N ARG A 420 22.86 -8.75 8.82
CA ARG A 420 22.84 -9.90 7.92
C ARG A 420 23.99 -10.85 8.19
N ALA A 421 25.21 -10.33 8.36
CA ALA A 421 26.38 -11.13 8.69
C ALA A 421 26.26 -11.78 10.07
N PHE A 422 25.73 -11.07 11.07
CA PHE A 422 25.47 -11.61 12.40
C PHE A 422 24.51 -12.81 12.33
N LEU A 423 23.41 -12.67 11.59
CA LEU A 423 22.43 -13.75 11.41
C LEU A 423 23.04 -14.95 10.69
N GLN A 424 23.77 -14.73 9.59
CA GLN A 424 24.45 -15.80 8.86
C GLN A 424 25.46 -16.57 9.72
N GLN A 425 26.14 -15.90 10.66
CA GLN A 425 27.16 -16.52 11.50
C GLN A 425 26.61 -17.15 12.79
N ARG A 426 25.55 -16.58 13.36
CA ARG A 426 25.09 -16.92 14.72
C ARG A 426 23.71 -17.55 14.78
N TYR A 427 22.86 -17.37 13.77
CA TYR A 427 21.51 -17.90 13.81
C TYR A 427 21.51 -19.42 13.51
N PRO A 428 20.87 -20.27 14.36
CA PRO A 428 20.82 -21.70 14.10
C PRO A 428 20.07 -22.02 12.80
N GLN A 429 20.74 -22.64 11.83
CA GLN A 429 20.20 -22.87 10.49
C GLN A 429 18.91 -23.70 10.49
N GLN A 430 18.79 -24.66 11.41
CA GLN A 430 17.61 -25.51 11.56
C GLN A 430 16.36 -24.78 12.07
N LEU A 431 16.50 -23.56 12.59
CA LEU A 431 15.38 -22.74 13.06
C LEU A 431 14.92 -21.72 12.00
N ARG A 432 15.52 -21.72 10.81
CA ARG A 432 15.11 -20.83 9.73
C ARG A 432 13.77 -21.25 9.16
N TYR A 433 12.87 -20.29 9.00
CA TYR A 433 11.57 -20.46 8.35
C TYR A 433 10.69 -21.53 8.98
N LEU A 434 10.75 -21.70 10.31
CA LEU A 434 9.87 -22.62 11.04
C LEU A 434 8.41 -22.41 10.65
N SER A 435 7.73 -23.51 10.39
CA SER A 435 6.32 -23.54 10.00
C SER A 435 5.38 -23.46 11.21
N HIS A 436 5.93 -23.51 12.43
CA HIS A 436 5.24 -23.40 13.71
C HIS A 436 5.84 -22.30 14.59
N ARG A 437 5.12 -21.94 15.65
CA ARG A 437 5.67 -21.04 16.66
C ARG A 437 6.67 -21.78 17.56
N ALA A 438 7.91 -21.29 17.59
CA ALA A 438 8.96 -21.90 18.40
C ALA A 438 8.64 -21.85 19.90
N ARG A 439 8.73 -23.02 20.54
CA ARG A 439 8.65 -23.17 22.00
C ARG A 439 9.93 -22.66 22.65
N TRP A 440 9.87 -22.30 23.92
CA TRP A 440 11.05 -21.85 24.67
C TRP A 440 12.18 -22.89 24.62
N SER A 441 11.86 -24.18 24.74
CA SER A 441 12.83 -25.28 24.66
C SER A 441 13.57 -25.35 23.32
N GLU A 442 12.98 -24.85 22.23
CA GLU A 442 13.57 -24.89 20.88
C GLU A 442 14.44 -23.65 20.59
N ILE A 443 14.05 -22.48 21.11
CA ILE A 443 14.61 -21.17 20.70
C ILE A 443 15.41 -20.48 21.81
N ARG A 444 15.43 -21.01 23.05
CA ARG A 444 16.12 -20.42 24.21
C ARG A 444 17.56 -20.02 23.90
N GLU A 445 18.34 -20.88 23.25
CA GLU A 445 19.76 -20.59 22.98
C GLU A 445 19.93 -19.36 22.07
N TRP A 446 19.01 -19.13 21.13
CA TRP A 446 19.01 -17.92 20.32
C TRP A 446 18.67 -16.68 21.15
N TYR A 447 17.67 -16.78 22.03
CA TYR A 447 17.33 -15.71 22.97
C TYR A 447 18.55 -15.32 23.82
N LEU A 448 19.26 -16.31 24.36
CA LEU A 448 20.46 -16.10 25.16
C LEU A 448 21.63 -15.55 24.35
N THR A 449 21.76 -15.95 23.07
CA THR A 449 22.76 -15.40 22.15
C THR A 449 22.54 -13.90 21.94
N LEU A 450 21.30 -13.49 21.65
CA LEU A 450 20.94 -12.08 21.52
C LEU A 450 21.12 -11.32 22.85
N SER A 451 20.76 -11.94 23.98
CA SER A 451 20.93 -11.35 25.32
C SER A 451 22.40 -11.09 25.63
N ALA A 452 23.27 -12.09 25.44
CA ALA A 452 24.71 -11.96 25.65
C ALA A 452 25.36 -10.97 24.68
N GLN A 453 24.79 -10.76 23.49
CA GLN A 453 25.20 -9.75 22.54
C GLN A 453 24.67 -8.34 22.89
N GLY A 454 23.70 -8.22 23.80
CA GLY A 454 23.01 -6.96 24.11
C GLY A 454 21.99 -6.55 23.05
N TRP A 455 21.60 -7.46 22.16
CA TRP A 455 20.74 -7.19 21.00
C TRP A 455 19.32 -7.75 21.15
N ILE A 456 18.98 -8.34 22.30
CA ILE A 456 17.65 -8.95 22.54
C ILE A 456 16.52 -7.91 22.58
N ALA A 457 16.80 -6.69 23.02
CA ALA A 457 15.82 -5.60 23.13
C ALA A 457 16.22 -4.41 22.25
N PRO A 458 16.03 -4.50 20.92
CA PRO A 458 16.51 -3.48 19.97
C PRO A 458 15.88 -2.11 20.20
N ALA A 459 14.61 -2.06 20.58
CA ALA A 459 13.85 -0.82 20.77
C ALA A 459 13.97 -0.22 22.19
N TRP A 460 14.49 -0.96 23.18
CA TRP A 460 14.58 -0.42 24.54
C TRP A 460 15.69 0.63 24.62
N PRO A 461 15.51 1.70 25.43
CA PRO A 461 16.58 2.66 25.68
C PRO A 461 17.83 1.97 26.25
N GLN A 462 19.01 2.49 25.90
CA GLN A 462 20.29 1.95 26.39
C GLN A 462 20.39 1.96 27.92
N GLY A 463 19.83 2.97 28.59
CA GLY A 463 19.78 3.07 30.06
C GLY A 463 18.99 1.93 30.73
N HIS A 464 18.17 1.20 29.97
CA HIS A 464 17.43 0.03 30.44
C HIS A 464 17.96 -1.29 29.84
N GLY A 465 19.18 -1.28 29.29
CA GLY A 465 19.86 -2.48 28.77
C GLY A 465 19.47 -2.88 27.34
N GLY A 466 18.75 -2.02 26.61
CA GLY A 466 18.47 -2.21 25.19
C GLY A 466 19.54 -1.66 24.25
N MET A 467 19.33 -1.85 22.95
CA MET A 467 20.21 -1.24 21.94
C MET A 467 19.95 0.25 21.75
N GLY A 468 18.70 0.71 21.97
CA GLY A 468 18.27 2.07 21.67
C GLY A 468 18.32 2.38 20.19
N LEU A 469 17.91 1.43 19.33
CA LEU A 469 17.95 1.63 17.88
C LEU A 469 17.04 2.80 17.49
N PRO A 470 17.52 3.75 16.66
CA PRO A 470 16.64 4.69 15.99
C PRO A 470 15.72 3.95 15.02
N ALA A 471 14.61 4.58 14.66
CA ALA A 471 13.50 3.91 14.00
C ALA A 471 13.85 3.36 12.60
N ASP A 472 14.74 4.00 11.84
CA ASP A 472 15.29 3.47 10.59
C ASP A 472 16.06 2.14 10.82
N LYS A 473 16.91 2.09 11.85
CA LYS A 473 17.67 0.89 12.21
C LYS A 473 16.81 -0.21 12.82
N LEU A 474 15.78 0.14 13.58
CA LEU A 474 14.81 -0.84 14.09
C LEU A 474 14.05 -1.51 12.95
N ILE A 475 13.67 -0.76 11.91
CA ILE A 475 13.04 -1.30 10.71
C ILE A 475 14.02 -2.17 9.92
N ALA A 476 15.25 -1.71 9.71
CA ALA A 476 16.29 -2.51 9.08
C ALA A 476 16.56 -3.82 9.83
N TRP A 477 16.59 -3.78 11.17
CA TRP A 477 16.72 -4.97 12.02
C TRP A 477 15.59 -5.97 11.77
N ILE A 478 14.34 -5.50 11.81
CA ILE A 478 13.15 -6.31 11.56
C ILE A 478 13.24 -6.96 10.17
N GLU A 479 13.51 -6.19 9.13
CA GLU A 479 13.59 -6.68 7.74
C GLU A 479 14.71 -7.71 7.54
N GLU A 480 15.89 -7.54 8.14
CA GLU A 480 16.97 -8.52 8.03
C GLU A 480 16.64 -9.83 8.79
N LEU A 481 16.02 -9.76 9.97
CA LEU A 481 15.51 -10.95 10.67
C LEU A 481 14.50 -11.71 9.80
N GLU A 482 13.62 -10.98 9.12
CA GLU A 482 12.58 -11.52 8.26
C GLU A 482 13.15 -12.19 7.01
N GLN A 483 14.02 -11.49 6.28
CA GLN A 483 14.69 -12.02 5.09
C GLN A 483 15.50 -13.28 5.42
N HIS A 484 16.16 -13.31 6.58
CA HIS A 484 16.92 -14.48 7.02
C HIS A 484 16.03 -15.65 7.48
N GLY A 485 14.77 -15.39 7.85
CA GLY A 485 13.83 -16.40 8.33
C GLY A 485 13.93 -16.69 9.82
N VAL A 486 14.29 -15.70 10.64
CA VAL A 486 14.43 -15.87 12.09
C VAL A 486 13.08 -16.17 12.75
N ALA A 487 12.99 -17.32 13.39
CA ALA A 487 11.84 -17.72 14.21
C ALA A 487 11.62 -16.75 15.39
N ARG A 488 10.35 -16.50 15.68
CA ARG A 488 9.94 -15.64 16.79
C ARG A 488 10.06 -16.37 18.12
N ALA A 489 11.01 -15.95 18.96
CA ALA A 489 11.10 -16.42 20.34
C ALA A 489 9.94 -15.89 21.20
N PRO A 490 9.64 -16.51 22.37
CA PRO A 490 8.78 -15.90 23.38
C PRO A 490 9.30 -14.50 23.76
N ASP A 491 8.63 -13.47 23.24
CA ASP A 491 9.12 -12.09 23.24
C ASP A 491 8.20 -11.14 24.01
N GLN A 492 7.13 -11.63 24.64
CA GLN A 492 6.17 -10.81 25.39
C GLN A 492 6.83 -9.99 26.50
N GLY A 493 7.90 -10.52 27.11
CA GLY A 493 8.71 -9.75 28.06
C GLY A 493 9.38 -8.53 27.39
N ILE A 494 9.92 -8.72 26.19
CA ILE A 494 10.68 -7.73 25.42
C ILE A 494 9.77 -6.70 24.75
N VAL A 495 8.70 -7.15 24.08
CA VAL A 495 7.89 -6.26 23.22
C VAL A 495 6.67 -5.68 23.93
N MET A 496 6.28 -6.23 25.09
CA MET A 496 5.10 -5.76 25.84
C MET A 496 5.44 -5.32 27.26
N ILE A 497 5.95 -6.22 28.10
CA ILE A 497 6.07 -5.93 29.54
C ILE A 497 7.18 -4.97 29.88
N GLY A 498 8.37 -5.12 29.32
CA GLY A 498 9.46 -4.21 29.64
C GLY A 498 9.20 -2.77 29.21
N PRO A 499 8.73 -2.47 27.99
CA PRO A 499 8.34 -1.11 27.60
C PRO A 499 7.29 -0.51 28.54
N LEU A 500 6.31 -1.33 28.96
CA LEU A 500 5.29 -0.92 29.92
C LEU A 500 5.89 -0.59 31.29
N LEU A 501 6.82 -1.40 31.79
CA LEU A 501 7.49 -1.15 33.07
C LEU A 501 8.43 0.05 33.02
N ILE A 502 9.12 0.28 31.90
CA ILE A 502 9.92 1.49 31.68
C ILE A 502 9.03 2.74 31.78
N GLN A 503 7.81 2.68 31.26
CA GLN A 503 6.90 3.83 31.25
C GLN A 503 6.08 4.00 32.54
N HIS A 504 5.65 2.90 33.15
CA HIS A 504 4.63 2.89 34.21
C HIS A 504 5.00 2.12 35.47
N GLY A 505 6.10 1.35 35.42
CA GLY A 505 6.60 0.61 36.57
C GLY A 505 7.28 1.52 37.58
N THR A 506 7.21 1.16 38.87
CA THR A 506 8.00 1.84 39.90
C THR A 506 9.50 1.56 39.71
N PRO A 507 10.39 2.38 40.29
CA PRO A 507 11.84 2.12 40.22
C PRO A 507 12.22 0.71 40.69
N GLU A 508 11.56 0.19 41.72
CA GLU A 508 11.78 -1.15 42.27
C GLU A 508 11.34 -2.23 41.29
N GLN A 509 10.18 -2.06 40.65
CA GLN A 509 9.70 -2.95 39.60
C GLN A 509 10.66 -2.94 38.40
N GLN A 510 11.13 -1.78 37.96
CA GLN A 510 12.08 -1.67 36.85
C GLN A 510 13.40 -2.38 37.16
N GLN A 511 13.98 -2.13 38.34
CA GLN A 511 15.23 -2.76 38.78
C GLN A 511 15.10 -4.28 38.92
N SER A 512 13.93 -4.77 39.37
CA SER A 512 13.70 -6.19 39.54
C SER A 512 13.40 -6.91 38.22
N PHE A 513 12.49 -6.39 37.40
CA PHE A 513 11.97 -7.15 36.26
C PHE A 513 12.77 -6.94 34.96
N LEU A 514 13.26 -5.73 34.65
CA LEU A 514 13.87 -5.46 33.35
C LEU A 514 15.14 -6.29 33.09
N PRO A 515 16.11 -6.40 34.03
CA PRO A 515 17.31 -7.21 33.80
C PRO A 515 16.99 -8.70 33.62
N ARG A 516 15.97 -9.20 34.35
CA ARG A 516 15.55 -10.61 34.31
C ARG A 516 14.78 -10.96 33.04
N ILE A 517 14.08 -9.99 32.46
CA ILE A 517 13.51 -10.12 31.12
C ILE A 517 14.66 -10.25 30.12
N LEU A 518 15.63 -9.33 30.12
CA LEU A 518 16.75 -9.35 29.17
C LEU A 518 17.56 -10.65 29.26
N SER A 519 17.80 -11.17 30.45
CA SER A 519 18.56 -12.42 30.65
C SER A 519 17.77 -13.70 30.29
N GLY A 520 16.45 -13.61 30.12
CA GLY A 520 15.57 -14.76 29.92
C GLY A 520 15.27 -15.54 31.20
N GLU A 521 15.66 -15.02 32.38
CA GLU A 521 15.25 -15.56 33.68
C GLU A 521 13.73 -15.43 33.86
N HIS A 522 13.14 -14.33 33.39
CA HIS A 522 11.70 -14.10 33.38
C HIS A 522 11.16 -14.20 31.96
N VAL A 523 10.48 -15.31 31.66
CA VAL A 523 9.75 -15.53 30.41
C VAL A 523 8.28 -15.27 30.67
N TRP A 524 7.69 -14.35 29.90
CA TRP A 524 6.36 -13.82 30.17
C TRP A 524 5.30 -14.35 29.21
N CYS A 525 4.07 -14.46 29.71
CA CYS A 525 2.87 -14.63 28.90
C CYS A 525 1.79 -13.60 29.29
N GLN A 526 0.78 -13.42 28.42
CA GLN A 526 -0.29 -12.43 28.59
C GLN A 526 -1.60 -13.08 29.05
N GLY A 527 -2.12 -12.66 30.21
CA GLY A 527 -3.39 -13.09 30.78
C GLY A 527 -4.49 -12.03 30.66
N TYR A 528 -4.92 -11.71 29.43
CA TYR A 528 -5.98 -10.71 29.19
C TYR A 528 -7.34 -11.37 29.06
N SER A 529 -7.51 -12.12 27.96
CA SER A 529 -8.77 -12.71 27.53
C SER A 529 -9.30 -13.75 28.52
N GLU A 530 -10.63 -13.82 28.59
CA GLU A 530 -11.38 -14.81 29.38
C GLU A 530 -12.41 -15.49 28.48
N PRO A 531 -12.97 -16.66 28.87
CA PRO A 531 -13.94 -17.38 28.04
C PRO A 531 -15.12 -16.51 27.56
N ASN A 532 -15.53 -15.52 28.36
CA ASN A 532 -16.61 -14.58 28.04
C ASN A 532 -16.15 -13.13 27.85
N ALA A 533 -14.84 -12.88 27.74
CA ALA A 533 -14.26 -11.54 27.57
C ALA A 533 -13.05 -11.58 26.64
N GLY A 534 -13.31 -11.62 25.33
CA GLY A 534 -12.32 -11.42 24.26
C GLY A 534 -12.42 -10.01 23.68
N SER A 535 -13.27 -9.82 22.67
CA SER A 535 -13.47 -8.50 22.03
C SER A 535 -14.08 -7.45 22.98
N ASP A 536 -14.99 -7.83 23.90
CA ASP A 536 -15.39 -6.99 25.04
C ASP A 536 -14.45 -7.23 26.24
N LEU A 537 -13.17 -6.87 26.08
CA LEU A 537 -12.15 -7.08 27.11
C LEU A 537 -12.53 -6.41 28.45
N ALA A 538 -13.25 -5.29 28.41
CA ALA A 538 -13.72 -4.59 29.61
C ALA A 538 -14.72 -5.43 30.43
N GLY A 539 -15.32 -6.47 29.83
CA GLY A 539 -16.21 -7.43 30.46
C GLY A 539 -15.54 -8.50 31.33
N LEU A 540 -14.21 -8.47 31.48
CA LEU A 540 -13.45 -9.45 32.28
C LEU A 540 -13.94 -9.54 33.74
N ARG A 541 -13.84 -10.74 34.31
CA ARG A 541 -14.38 -11.15 35.61
C ARG A 541 -13.35 -11.77 36.56
N THR A 542 -12.15 -12.16 36.11
CA THR A 542 -11.08 -12.61 37.01
C THR A 542 -10.87 -11.54 38.07
N GLU A 543 -11.06 -11.89 39.33
CA GLU A 543 -11.14 -10.95 40.44
C GLU A 543 -9.85 -10.97 41.25
N ALA A 544 -9.48 -9.79 41.76
CA ALA A 544 -8.42 -9.63 42.74
C ALA A 544 -8.96 -8.84 43.94
N VAL A 545 -9.01 -9.47 45.11
CA VAL A 545 -9.44 -8.83 46.36
C VAL A 545 -8.21 -8.49 47.20
N ALA A 546 -8.10 -7.24 47.64
CA ALA A 546 -7.01 -6.83 48.52
C ALA A 546 -7.12 -7.51 49.88
N GLY A 547 -5.99 -8.00 50.40
CA GLY A 547 -5.86 -8.66 51.68
C GLY A 547 -4.54 -8.24 52.36
N ARG A 548 -4.44 -8.54 53.65
CA ARG A 548 -3.23 -8.32 54.44
C ARG A 548 -3.05 -9.45 55.44
N ASP A 549 -1.86 -10.01 55.49
CA ASP A 549 -1.45 -11.05 56.45
C ASP A 549 -0.09 -10.71 57.09
N ALA A 550 0.54 -11.68 57.75
CA ALA A 550 1.82 -11.50 58.42
C ALA A 550 2.97 -11.23 57.44
N GLU A 551 2.81 -11.65 56.18
CA GLU A 551 3.77 -11.50 55.09
C GLU A 551 3.52 -10.22 54.26
N GLY A 552 2.53 -9.41 54.62
CA GLY A 552 2.29 -8.07 54.05
C GLY A 552 0.98 -7.93 53.27
N ASP A 553 0.88 -6.81 52.54
CA ASP A 553 -0.27 -6.52 51.68
C ASP A 553 -0.21 -7.37 50.40
N HIS A 554 -1.35 -7.92 50.00
CA HIS A 554 -1.45 -8.81 48.84
C HIS A 554 -2.83 -8.73 48.18
N PHE A 555 -2.97 -9.40 47.04
CA PHE A 555 -4.24 -9.68 46.39
C PHE A 555 -4.50 -11.19 46.39
N ILE A 556 -5.73 -11.60 46.66
CA ILE A 556 -6.21 -12.95 46.39
C ILE A 556 -6.91 -12.95 45.05
N VAL A 557 -6.34 -13.67 44.08
CA VAL A 557 -6.81 -13.73 42.69
C VAL A 557 -7.60 -15.01 42.46
N ASN A 558 -8.80 -14.86 41.92
CA ASN A 558 -9.68 -15.97 41.54
C ASN A 558 -10.24 -15.74 40.13
N GLY A 559 -10.16 -16.76 39.28
CA GLY A 559 -10.73 -16.71 37.94
C GLY A 559 -10.00 -17.56 36.93
N GLN A 560 -10.11 -17.16 35.66
CA GLN A 560 -9.59 -17.91 34.54
C GLN A 560 -9.23 -16.98 33.38
N LYS A 561 -8.05 -17.22 32.80
CA LYS A 561 -7.62 -16.66 31.52
C LYS A 561 -7.57 -17.74 30.45
N ILE A 562 -7.76 -17.35 29.20
CA ILE A 562 -7.74 -18.24 28.03
C ILE A 562 -7.07 -17.56 26.85
N TRP A 563 -6.56 -18.37 25.91
CA TRP A 563 -5.73 -17.95 24.78
C TRP A 563 -4.36 -17.39 25.21
N THR A 564 -3.94 -17.72 26.44
CA THR A 564 -2.65 -17.30 27.01
C THR A 564 -1.53 -17.99 26.26
N THR A 565 -0.98 -17.29 25.28
CA THR A 565 0.06 -17.80 24.37
C THR A 565 1.30 -18.24 25.15
N LEU A 566 1.72 -19.49 24.93
CA LEU A 566 2.92 -20.11 25.47
C LEU A 566 3.05 -20.04 27.01
N ALA A 567 1.94 -19.99 27.75
CA ALA A 567 1.96 -19.94 29.22
C ALA A 567 2.69 -21.14 29.86
N GLN A 568 2.65 -22.30 29.21
CA GLN A 568 3.34 -23.52 29.58
C GLN A 568 4.87 -23.44 29.46
N ASP A 569 5.37 -22.48 28.69
CA ASP A 569 6.81 -22.17 28.57
C ASP A 569 7.23 -20.94 29.37
N ALA A 570 6.26 -20.14 29.81
CA ALA A 570 6.47 -18.96 30.62
C ALA A 570 6.59 -19.31 32.10
N ASN A 571 7.26 -18.45 32.86
CA ASN A 571 7.26 -18.52 34.32
C ASN A 571 6.62 -17.30 34.98
N HIS A 572 6.28 -16.26 34.20
CA HIS A 572 5.55 -15.09 34.67
C HIS A 572 4.35 -14.80 33.77
N ILE A 573 3.31 -14.22 34.36
CA ILE A 573 2.13 -13.73 33.67
C ILE A 573 1.83 -12.30 34.09
N PHE A 574 1.44 -11.48 33.11
CA PHE A 574 0.82 -10.19 33.38
C PHE A 574 -0.65 -10.25 32.99
N MET A 575 -1.52 -9.71 33.84
CA MET A 575 -2.95 -9.93 33.72
C MET A 575 -3.78 -8.71 34.10
N LEU A 576 -4.95 -8.62 33.47
CA LEU A 576 -5.99 -7.69 33.88
C LEU A 576 -6.97 -8.38 34.81
N VAL A 577 -7.27 -7.74 35.92
CA VAL A 577 -8.15 -8.27 36.96
C VAL A 577 -9.18 -7.24 37.40
N ARG A 578 -10.36 -7.71 37.79
CA ARG A 578 -11.44 -6.94 38.39
C ARG A 578 -11.10 -6.68 39.84
N THR A 579 -10.94 -5.42 40.21
CA THR A 579 -10.68 -4.98 41.59
C THR A 579 -11.82 -4.15 42.16
N ASP A 580 -12.73 -3.65 41.31
CA ASP A 580 -13.99 -3.04 41.73
C ASP A 580 -15.13 -3.48 40.80
N LYS A 581 -16.14 -4.12 41.38
CA LYS A 581 -17.34 -4.63 40.70
C LYS A 581 -18.46 -3.59 40.58
N ALA A 582 -18.44 -2.54 41.41
CA ALA A 582 -19.44 -1.48 41.42
C ALA A 582 -19.09 -0.33 40.45
N ALA A 583 -17.80 -0.14 40.14
CA ALA A 583 -17.35 0.82 39.16
C ALA A 583 -17.81 0.50 37.72
N ARG A 584 -17.73 1.49 36.83
CA ARG A 584 -17.88 1.27 35.38
C ARG A 584 -16.87 0.21 34.93
N LYS A 585 -17.25 -0.64 33.97
CA LYS A 585 -16.45 -1.80 33.52
C LYS A 585 -14.96 -1.48 33.34
N GLN A 586 -14.61 -0.38 32.69
CA GLN A 586 -13.22 0.02 32.45
C GLN A 586 -12.52 0.58 33.70
N GLU A 587 -13.27 1.22 34.59
CA GLU A 587 -12.76 1.91 35.77
C GLU A 587 -12.54 0.98 36.97
N GLY A 588 -12.95 -0.28 36.90
CA GLY A 588 -12.77 -1.26 37.98
C GLY A 588 -11.70 -2.33 37.69
N ILE A 589 -10.78 -2.07 36.75
CA ILE A 589 -9.75 -3.04 36.30
C ILE A 589 -8.38 -2.62 36.83
N SER A 590 -7.61 -3.55 37.38
CA SER A 590 -6.18 -3.38 37.73
C SER A 590 -5.27 -4.24 36.86
N PHE A 591 -4.00 -3.88 36.79
CA PHE A 591 -2.95 -4.62 36.08
C PHE A 591 -2.00 -5.27 37.09
N LEU A 592 -1.89 -6.60 37.09
CA LEU A 592 -1.05 -7.34 38.03
C LEU A 592 0.01 -8.18 37.31
N LEU A 593 1.17 -8.32 37.96
CA LEU A 593 2.22 -9.28 37.61
C LEU A 593 2.17 -10.48 38.55
N CYS A 594 2.41 -11.70 38.06
CA CYS A 594 2.35 -12.91 38.88
C CYS A 594 3.36 -13.96 38.41
N ASP A 595 3.99 -14.64 39.36
CA ASP A 595 4.81 -15.83 39.10
C ASP A 595 3.86 -17.01 38.86
N LEU A 596 4.00 -17.69 37.72
CA LEU A 596 3.14 -18.83 37.37
C LEU A 596 3.36 -20.06 38.27
N ARG A 597 4.41 -20.06 39.10
CA ARG A 597 4.68 -21.09 40.11
C ARG A 597 3.97 -20.81 41.44
N THR A 598 3.30 -19.67 41.60
CA THR A 598 2.54 -19.38 42.83
C THR A 598 1.46 -20.46 43.04
N PRO A 599 1.34 -21.02 44.26
CA PRO A 599 0.32 -22.02 44.57
C PRO A 599 -1.09 -21.56 44.19
N GLY A 600 -1.90 -22.49 43.66
CA GLY A 600 -3.26 -22.21 43.18
C GLY A 600 -3.36 -21.89 41.69
N ILE A 601 -2.23 -21.77 40.97
CA ILE A 601 -2.21 -21.60 39.51
C ILE A 601 -2.18 -22.96 38.82
N THR A 602 -3.07 -23.16 37.84
CA THR A 602 -3.03 -24.32 36.94
C THR A 602 -2.98 -23.86 35.48
N VAL A 603 -2.00 -24.32 34.72
CA VAL A 603 -1.85 -24.06 33.29
C VAL A 603 -2.26 -25.31 32.49
N ARG A 604 -3.16 -25.15 31.52
CA ARG A 604 -3.62 -26.25 30.64
C ARG A 604 -3.42 -25.88 29.17
N PRO A 605 -2.55 -26.58 28.42
CA PRO A 605 -2.36 -26.35 27.00
C PRO A 605 -3.62 -26.59 26.16
N ILE A 606 -3.81 -25.76 25.15
CA ILE A 606 -4.82 -25.85 24.10
C ILE A 606 -4.07 -26.03 22.78
N HIS A 607 -4.49 -27.02 22.00
CA HIS A 607 -3.92 -27.27 20.68
C HIS A 607 -4.60 -26.38 19.64
N THR A 608 -3.80 -25.80 18.74
CA THR A 608 -4.27 -24.99 17.61
C THR A 608 -4.90 -25.86 16.53
N LEU A 609 -5.43 -25.22 15.48
CA LEU A 609 -5.88 -25.91 14.27
C LEU A 609 -4.76 -26.71 13.59
N SER A 610 -3.48 -26.30 13.73
CA SER A 610 -2.33 -27.07 13.25
C SER A 610 -1.92 -28.23 14.18
N GLY A 611 -2.58 -28.37 15.33
CA GLY A 611 -2.28 -29.41 16.33
C GLY A 611 -1.13 -29.05 17.26
N GLU A 612 -0.62 -27.82 17.22
CA GLU A 612 0.46 -27.36 18.10
C GLU A 612 -0.09 -26.89 19.46
N PRO A 613 0.52 -27.25 20.60
CA PRO A 613 0.17 -26.69 21.89
C PRO A 613 0.73 -25.26 22.00
N GLU A 614 0.06 -24.29 21.37
CA GLU A 614 0.49 -22.88 21.38
C GLU A 614 -0.19 -22.08 22.50
N PHE A 615 -1.48 -22.32 22.75
CA PHE A 615 -2.27 -21.55 23.72
C PHE A 615 -2.44 -22.29 25.04
N CYS A 616 -2.86 -21.58 26.09
CA CYS A 616 -3.24 -22.16 27.36
C CYS A 616 -4.51 -21.53 27.94
N GLU A 617 -5.22 -22.33 28.74
CA GLU A 617 -6.03 -21.86 29.84
C GLU A 617 -5.15 -21.70 31.09
N VAL A 618 -5.38 -20.65 31.87
CA VAL A 618 -4.71 -20.43 33.15
C VAL A 618 -5.78 -20.18 34.21
N PHE A 619 -5.86 -21.06 35.19
CA PHE A 619 -6.81 -21.00 36.30
C PHE A 619 -6.13 -20.44 37.54
N PHE A 620 -6.85 -19.60 38.27
CA PHE A 620 -6.42 -19.00 39.53
C PHE A 620 -7.42 -19.40 40.61
N ASP A 621 -6.98 -20.21 41.57
CA ASP A 621 -7.73 -20.59 42.76
C ASP A 621 -7.02 -20.06 44.01
N ASN A 622 -7.58 -18.99 44.59
CA ASN A 622 -7.06 -18.31 45.78
C ASN A 622 -5.56 -17.96 45.71
N VAL A 623 -5.12 -17.50 44.54
CA VAL A 623 -3.72 -17.21 44.26
C VAL A 623 -3.31 -15.93 44.96
N ARG A 624 -2.32 -16.02 45.87
CA ARG A 624 -1.79 -14.88 46.62
C ARG A 624 -0.73 -14.14 45.81
N VAL A 625 -1.04 -12.93 45.35
CA VAL A 625 -0.13 -12.05 44.59
C VAL A 625 0.32 -10.87 45.45
N PRO A 626 1.62 -10.61 45.64
CA PRO A 626 2.10 -9.47 46.43
C PRO A 626 1.55 -8.12 45.92
N ALA A 627 1.25 -7.18 46.82
CA ALA A 627 0.71 -5.88 46.42
C ALA A 627 1.70 -5.06 45.58
N GLU A 628 3.02 -5.23 45.77
CA GLU A 628 4.04 -4.57 44.94
C GLU A 628 4.02 -5.00 43.46
N ASN A 629 3.29 -6.07 43.10
CA ASN A 629 3.13 -6.50 41.72
C ASN A 629 1.98 -5.78 40.99
N LEU A 630 1.29 -4.85 41.65
CA LEU A 630 0.37 -3.92 41.01
C LEU A 630 1.15 -2.91 40.17
N VAL A 631 0.87 -2.84 38.87
CA VAL A 631 1.47 -1.84 37.98
C VAL A 631 0.54 -0.67 37.80
N GLY A 632 1.06 0.54 38.04
CA GLY A 632 0.25 1.76 38.10
C GLY A 632 -0.64 1.81 39.34
N ARG A 633 -1.76 2.53 39.25
CA ARG A 633 -2.70 2.69 40.37
C ARG A 633 -3.74 1.56 40.42
N LEU A 634 -4.25 1.29 41.61
CA LEU A 634 -5.42 0.43 41.80
C LEU A 634 -6.58 0.96 40.95
N HIS A 635 -7.27 0.06 40.23
CA HIS A 635 -8.33 0.35 39.27
C HIS A 635 -7.89 1.14 38.01
N GLY A 636 -6.59 1.40 37.85
CA GLY A 636 -6.01 2.09 36.69
C GLY A 636 -5.59 1.19 35.53
N GLY A 637 -5.86 -0.11 35.60
CA GLY A 637 -5.36 -1.11 34.67
C GLY A 637 -5.83 -0.93 33.23
N TRP A 638 -7.00 -0.33 33.00
CA TRP A 638 -7.48 -0.06 31.63
C TRP A 638 -6.60 0.96 30.88
N THR A 639 -6.07 1.96 31.58
CA THR A 639 -5.14 2.92 30.97
C THR A 639 -3.85 2.23 30.55
N ILE A 640 -3.32 1.37 31.42
CA ILE A 640 -2.12 0.57 31.16
C ILE A 640 -2.33 -0.38 29.97
N ALA A 641 -3.48 -1.07 29.93
CA ALA A 641 -3.84 -1.96 28.82
C ALA A 641 -3.90 -1.23 27.48
N LYS A 642 -4.50 -0.03 27.45
CA LYS A 642 -4.57 0.78 26.21
C LYS A 642 -3.19 1.20 25.71
N ALA A 643 -2.26 1.54 26.61
CA ALA A 643 -0.90 1.89 26.24
C ALA A 643 -0.20 0.70 25.55
N LEU A 644 -0.31 -0.50 26.14
CA LEU A 644 0.26 -1.73 25.59
C LEU A 644 -0.34 -2.10 24.22
N LEU A 645 -1.66 -2.04 24.08
CA LEU A 645 -2.37 -2.37 22.84
C LEU A 645 -2.15 -1.35 21.71
N GLY A 646 -1.70 -0.13 22.02
CA GLY A 646 -1.39 0.89 21.02
C GLY A 646 -0.20 0.50 20.14
N PHE A 647 0.87 0.00 20.77
CA PHE A 647 2.09 -0.43 20.08
C PHE A 647 1.87 -1.68 19.21
N GLU A 648 0.98 -2.58 19.62
CA GLU A 648 0.73 -3.83 18.89
C GLU A 648 0.18 -3.62 17.47
N ARG A 649 -0.59 -2.55 17.23
CA ARG A 649 -1.35 -2.38 15.98
C ARG A 649 -0.48 -2.19 14.74
N ILE A 650 0.65 -1.48 14.84
CA ILE A 650 1.55 -1.32 13.70
C ILE A 650 2.23 -2.67 13.38
N PHE A 651 2.67 -3.42 14.39
CA PHE A 651 3.29 -4.73 14.19
C PHE A 651 2.36 -5.74 13.52
N LEU A 652 1.07 -5.72 13.88
CA LEU A 652 0.03 -6.56 13.25
C LEU A 652 -0.22 -6.21 11.78
N GLY A 653 0.13 -4.99 11.37
CA GLY A 653 0.04 -4.51 10.01
C GLY A 653 1.28 -4.78 9.14
N SER A 654 2.32 -5.42 9.69
CA SER A 654 3.57 -5.68 8.96
C SER A 654 3.36 -6.57 7.73
N PRO A 655 4.03 -6.30 6.59
CA PRO A 655 3.97 -7.13 5.40
C PRO A 655 4.66 -8.50 5.56
N LYS A 656 5.39 -8.73 6.65
CA LYS A 656 6.21 -9.93 6.91
C LYS A 656 5.54 -11.24 6.53
N GLN A 657 4.37 -11.52 7.11
CA GLN A 657 3.72 -12.82 6.97
C GLN A 657 3.30 -13.05 5.51
N SER A 658 2.80 -12.00 4.85
CA SER A 658 2.43 -12.01 3.44
C SER A 658 3.66 -12.18 2.54
N GLN A 659 4.76 -11.48 2.82
CA GLN A 659 6.02 -11.62 2.06
C GLN A 659 6.60 -13.03 2.19
N TYR A 660 6.64 -13.58 3.40
CA TYR A 660 7.10 -14.95 3.64
C TYR A 660 6.26 -15.96 2.85
N ALA A 661 4.92 -15.87 2.96
CA ALA A 661 4.02 -16.76 2.25
C ALA A 661 4.16 -16.61 0.73
N LEU A 662 4.34 -15.39 0.22
CA LEU A 662 4.55 -15.13 -1.20
C LEU A 662 5.86 -15.74 -1.69
N GLY A 663 6.92 -15.67 -0.88
CA GLY A 663 8.20 -16.33 -1.17
C GLY A 663 8.10 -17.85 -1.20
N GLN A 664 7.32 -18.46 -0.30
CA GLN A 664 7.03 -19.91 -0.37
C GLN A 664 6.26 -20.27 -1.64
N LEU A 665 5.26 -19.46 -1.99
CA LEU A 665 4.47 -19.64 -3.21
C LEU A 665 5.34 -19.51 -4.48
N ALA A 666 6.21 -18.51 -4.53
CA ALA A 666 7.13 -18.31 -5.65
C ALA A 666 8.07 -19.51 -5.83
N ARG A 667 8.70 -19.98 -4.74
CA ARG A 667 9.59 -21.14 -4.75
C ARG A 667 8.90 -22.42 -5.23
N LEU A 668 7.67 -22.67 -4.75
CA LEU A 668 6.90 -23.83 -5.19
C LEU A 668 6.49 -23.69 -6.67
N ALA A 669 6.08 -22.49 -7.08
CA ALA A 669 5.71 -22.19 -8.47
C ALA A 669 6.88 -22.37 -9.44
N GLU A 670 8.10 -21.97 -9.07
CA GLU A 670 9.31 -22.22 -9.85
C GLU A 670 9.59 -23.72 -9.98
N ALA A 671 9.59 -24.43 -8.84
CA ALA A 671 9.88 -25.86 -8.80
C ALA A 671 8.92 -26.69 -9.68
N ARG A 672 7.64 -26.28 -9.72
CA ARG A 672 6.59 -26.92 -10.51
C ARG A 672 6.31 -26.28 -11.86
N ARG A 673 7.06 -25.23 -12.24
CA ARG A 673 6.87 -24.45 -13.49
C ARG A 673 5.46 -23.86 -13.65
N LEU A 674 4.80 -23.49 -12.56
CA LEU A 674 3.44 -22.94 -12.56
C LEU A 674 3.34 -21.57 -13.24
N PHE A 675 4.45 -20.84 -13.38
CA PHE A 675 4.48 -19.60 -14.14
C PHE A 675 4.21 -19.76 -15.64
N ALA A 676 4.27 -21.00 -16.16
CA ALA A 676 3.82 -21.30 -17.52
C ALA A 676 2.29 -21.29 -17.68
N ASP A 677 1.53 -21.44 -16.58
CA ASP A 677 0.08 -21.26 -16.57
C ASP A 677 -0.25 -19.76 -16.46
N PRO A 678 -0.88 -19.15 -17.49
CA PRO A 678 -1.23 -17.74 -17.44
C PRO A 678 -2.23 -17.39 -16.33
N VAL A 679 -3.08 -18.33 -15.88
CA VAL A 679 -4.03 -18.08 -14.79
C VAL A 679 -3.31 -17.99 -13.45
N PHE A 680 -2.41 -18.95 -13.17
CA PHE A 680 -1.55 -18.88 -12.00
C PHE A 680 -0.68 -17.62 -12.00
N ALA A 681 0.02 -17.34 -13.11
CA ALA A 681 0.90 -16.17 -13.23
C ALA A 681 0.15 -14.86 -12.97
N GLN A 682 -1.09 -14.73 -13.46
CA GLN A 682 -1.95 -13.57 -13.18
C GLN A 682 -2.29 -13.44 -11.70
N ARG A 683 -2.70 -14.54 -11.04
CA ARG A 683 -3.06 -14.54 -9.62
C ARG A 683 -1.86 -14.23 -8.73
N PHE A 684 -0.70 -14.79 -9.06
CA PHE A 684 0.57 -14.51 -8.39
C PHE A 684 0.95 -13.03 -8.54
N ALA A 685 0.89 -12.48 -9.76
CA ALA A 685 1.20 -11.08 -10.01
C ALA A 685 0.29 -10.13 -9.21
N ALA A 686 -1.01 -10.43 -9.12
CA ALA A 686 -1.94 -9.66 -8.29
C ALA A 686 -1.56 -9.68 -6.80
N LEU A 687 -1.24 -10.85 -6.24
CA LEU A 687 -0.82 -10.98 -4.84
C LEU A 687 0.53 -10.33 -4.57
N ARG A 688 1.48 -10.39 -5.52
CA ARG A 688 2.76 -9.67 -5.43
C ARG A 688 2.53 -8.16 -5.31
N LEU A 689 1.64 -7.59 -6.12
CA LEU A 689 1.26 -6.18 -5.99
C LEU A 689 0.55 -5.87 -4.66
N ASP A 690 -0.35 -6.74 -4.18
CA ASP A 690 -1.00 -6.58 -2.86
C ASP A 690 0.02 -6.52 -1.71
N VAL A 691 1.10 -7.28 -1.79
CA VAL A 691 2.20 -7.25 -0.82
C VAL A 691 3.07 -6.00 -0.97
N LEU A 692 3.43 -5.60 -2.20
CA LEU A 692 4.19 -4.37 -2.44
C LEU A 692 3.44 -3.14 -1.93
N ASP A 693 2.15 -3.05 -2.21
CA ASP A 693 1.34 -1.91 -1.80
C ASP A 693 1.08 -1.89 -0.28
N LEU A 694 0.99 -3.06 0.37
CA LEU A 694 1.01 -3.16 1.82
C LEU A 694 2.33 -2.63 2.40
N SER A 695 3.46 -3.00 1.83
CA SER A 695 4.77 -2.51 2.25
C SER A 695 4.85 -0.98 2.15
N THR A 696 4.38 -0.39 1.06
CA THR A 696 4.32 1.08 0.89
C THR A 696 3.42 1.74 1.92
N ALA A 697 2.20 1.22 2.13
CA ALA A 697 1.29 1.75 3.14
C ALA A 697 1.90 1.64 4.55
N TYR A 698 2.53 0.51 4.87
CA TYR A 698 3.23 0.30 6.14
C TYR A 698 4.35 1.32 6.35
N THR A 699 5.18 1.58 5.34
CA THR A 699 6.25 2.59 5.40
C THR A 699 5.72 3.97 5.77
N GLY A 700 4.59 4.39 5.19
CA GLY A 700 3.97 5.67 5.54
C GLY A 700 3.58 5.78 7.03
N PHE A 701 3.04 4.73 7.63
CA PHE A 701 2.77 4.70 9.07
C PHE A 701 4.06 4.59 9.91
N ALA A 702 5.06 3.85 9.42
CA ALA A 702 6.35 3.76 10.06
C ALA A 702 7.07 5.12 10.10
N ASP A 703 6.90 5.96 9.09
CA ASP A 703 7.43 7.33 9.05
C ASP A 703 6.78 8.25 10.10
N ILE A 704 5.47 8.09 10.37
CA ILE A 704 4.80 8.78 11.49
C ILE A 704 5.46 8.41 12.83
N VAL A 705 5.79 7.12 13.02
CA VAL A 705 6.49 6.64 14.22
C VAL A 705 7.93 7.15 14.27
N ARG A 706 8.66 7.13 13.14
CA ARG A 706 10.01 7.70 13.02
C ARG A 706 10.03 9.18 13.40
N ALA A 707 8.98 9.92 13.06
CA ALA A 707 8.80 11.33 13.42
C ALA A 707 8.35 11.55 14.89
N GLY A 708 8.18 10.49 15.69
CA GLY A 708 7.74 10.58 17.08
C GLY A 708 6.27 10.99 17.26
N GLN A 709 5.46 10.89 16.20
CA GLN A 709 4.06 11.28 16.22
C GLN A 709 3.16 10.10 16.62
N PRO A 710 2.02 10.35 17.29
CA PRO A 710 1.08 9.29 17.64
C PRO A 710 0.42 8.72 16.39
N LEU A 711 0.32 7.38 16.31
CA LEU A 711 -0.36 6.70 15.21
C LEU A 711 -1.86 7.03 15.18
N PRO A 712 -2.43 7.41 14.03
CA PRO A 712 -3.86 7.66 13.89
C PRO A 712 -4.65 6.33 13.86
N ALA A 713 -5.97 6.42 14.05
CA ALA A 713 -6.86 5.25 14.01
C ALA A 713 -6.86 4.52 12.66
N SER A 714 -6.48 5.20 11.57
CA SER A 714 -6.37 4.60 10.23
C SER A 714 -5.35 3.47 10.16
N VAL A 715 -4.38 3.37 11.09
CA VAL A 715 -3.40 2.27 11.14
C VAL A 715 -4.07 0.88 11.18
N SER A 716 -5.30 0.79 11.68
CA SER A 716 -6.12 -0.43 11.67
C SER A 716 -6.32 -1.03 10.28
N LEU A 717 -6.22 -0.23 9.20
CA LEU A 717 -6.30 -0.73 7.82
C LEU A 717 -5.19 -1.74 7.51
N LEU A 718 -3.99 -1.54 8.04
CA LEU A 718 -2.83 -2.39 7.75
C LEU A 718 -3.09 -3.81 8.22
N LYS A 719 -3.67 -3.98 9.42
CA LYS A 719 -3.98 -5.32 9.96
C LYS A 719 -4.97 -6.07 9.09
N ILE A 720 -6.02 -5.39 8.62
CA ILE A 720 -7.03 -5.99 7.74
C ILE A 720 -6.37 -6.41 6.43
N TRP A 721 -5.67 -5.49 5.77
CA TRP A 721 -5.02 -5.76 4.49
C TRP A 721 -3.96 -6.87 4.58
N ALA A 722 -3.10 -6.82 5.61
CA ALA A 722 -2.05 -7.80 5.84
C ALA A 722 -2.63 -9.20 6.06
N SER A 723 -3.59 -9.35 6.98
CA SER A 723 -4.16 -10.65 7.31
C SER A 723 -4.95 -11.27 6.14
N GLU A 724 -5.73 -10.47 5.41
CA GLU A 724 -6.52 -10.95 4.26
C GLU A 724 -5.63 -11.28 3.06
N THR A 725 -4.57 -10.50 2.82
CA THR A 725 -3.57 -10.80 1.78
C THR A 725 -2.80 -12.09 2.13
N TYR A 726 -2.37 -12.24 3.38
CA TYR A 726 -1.72 -13.46 3.86
C TYR A 726 -2.61 -14.69 3.66
N HIS A 727 -3.91 -14.57 3.96
CA HIS A 727 -4.87 -15.65 3.76
C HIS A 727 -5.03 -16.04 2.28
N ARG A 728 -5.17 -15.05 1.39
CA ARG A 728 -5.27 -15.30 -0.05
C ARG A 728 -4.02 -15.96 -0.63
N ILE A 729 -2.83 -15.59 -0.15
CA ILE A 729 -1.57 -16.24 -0.55
C ILE A 729 -1.52 -17.68 -0.03
N GLY A 730 -1.85 -17.90 1.25
CA GLY A 730 -1.89 -19.25 1.83
C GLY A 730 -2.85 -20.17 1.10
N ALA A 731 -4.03 -19.68 0.71
CA ALA A 731 -4.99 -20.44 -0.07
C ALA A 731 -4.44 -20.85 -1.45
N LEU A 732 -3.78 -19.92 -2.16
CA LEU A 732 -3.14 -20.23 -3.44
C LEU A 732 -1.93 -21.16 -3.29
N LEU A 733 -1.19 -21.09 -2.18
CA LEU A 733 -0.10 -22.02 -1.88
C LEU A 733 -0.61 -23.45 -1.69
N VAL A 734 -1.72 -23.63 -0.96
CA VAL A 734 -2.36 -24.93 -0.81
C VAL A 734 -2.86 -25.47 -2.15
N GLU A 735 -3.49 -24.61 -2.96
CA GLU A 735 -3.93 -24.98 -4.32
C GLU A 735 -2.75 -25.40 -5.22
N ALA A 736 -1.65 -24.64 -5.19
CA ALA A 736 -0.42 -24.95 -5.93
C ALA A 736 0.27 -26.25 -5.45
N GLY A 737 -0.02 -26.67 -4.20
CA GLY A 737 0.39 -27.94 -3.64
C GLY A 737 -0.38 -29.16 -4.18
N GLU A 738 -1.53 -28.95 -4.82
CA GLU A 738 -2.44 -30.02 -5.28
C GLU A 738 -2.81 -30.98 -4.13
N GLU A 739 -2.74 -32.31 -4.30
CA GLU A 739 -3.06 -33.26 -3.22
C GLU A 739 -2.12 -33.13 -2.01
N GLN A 740 -0.90 -32.60 -2.21
CA GLN A 740 0.04 -32.32 -1.13
C GLN A 740 -0.44 -31.16 -0.23
N GLY A 741 -1.37 -30.34 -0.75
CA GLY A 741 -2.11 -29.36 0.02
C GLY A 741 -2.93 -29.96 1.18
N ALA A 742 -3.17 -31.27 1.19
CA ALA A 742 -3.87 -31.95 2.30
C ALA A 742 -2.92 -32.63 3.31
N VAL A 743 -1.62 -32.68 3.05
CA VAL A 743 -0.64 -33.40 3.89
C VAL A 743 -0.18 -32.50 5.04
N ALA A 744 -0.30 -33.01 6.27
CA ALA A 744 0.09 -32.28 7.47
C ALA A 744 1.61 -32.27 7.68
N GLY A 745 2.13 -31.14 8.18
CA GLY A 745 3.53 -30.98 8.56
C GLY A 745 4.46 -30.62 7.40
N ASP A 746 5.76 -30.65 7.68
CA ASP A 746 6.81 -30.40 6.69
C ASP A 746 6.90 -31.58 5.71
N GLN A 747 7.04 -31.25 4.42
CA GLN A 747 7.00 -32.18 3.31
C GLN A 747 8.14 -31.89 2.34
N MET A 748 8.70 -32.93 1.74
CA MET A 748 9.63 -32.78 0.63
C MET A 748 8.86 -32.67 -0.69
N LEU A 749 8.76 -31.47 -1.24
CA LEU A 749 8.16 -31.22 -2.56
C LEU A 749 9.25 -30.75 -3.52
N ASP A 750 9.42 -31.48 -4.62
CA ASP A 750 10.31 -31.08 -5.71
C ASP A 750 11.75 -30.75 -5.25
N GLY A 751 12.26 -31.52 -4.28
CA GLY A 751 13.61 -31.39 -3.73
C GLY A 751 13.78 -30.31 -2.66
N GLN A 752 12.70 -29.65 -2.23
CA GLN A 752 12.73 -28.64 -1.17
C GLN A 752 11.74 -28.98 -0.05
N SER A 753 12.03 -28.54 1.17
CA SER A 753 11.11 -28.68 2.30
C SER A 753 10.07 -27.56 2.28
N PHE A 754 8.79 -27.91 2.38
CA PHE A 754 7.66 -27.01 2.47
C PHE A 754 6.65 -27.50 3.51
N ASN A 755 5.99 -26.57 4.19
CA ASN A 755 4.72 -26.82 4.85
C ASN A 755 3.67 -25.93 4.18
N VAL A 756 3.02 -26.47 3.14
CA VAL A 756 2.08 -25.71 2.30
C VAL A 756 0.82 -25.29 3.04
N LEU A 757 0.44 -26.02 4.10
CA LEU A 757 -0.72 -25.73 4.93
C LEU A 757 -0.47 -24.61 5.96
N SER A 758 0.76 -24.49 6.47
CA SER A 758 1.10 -23.57 7.56
C SER A 758 0.69 -22.12 7.27
N PRO A 759 1.01 -21.52 6.09
CA PRO A 759 0.55 -20.17 5.75
C PRO A 759 -0.97 -19.98 5.82
N LEU A 760 -1.75 -20.95 5.32
CA LEU A 760 -3.21 -20.85 5.33
C LEU A 760 -3.77 -20.96 6.77
N ILE A 761 -3.30 -21.92 7.56
CA ILE A 761 -3.74 -22.10 8.95
C ILE A 761 -3.33 -20.89 9.78
N GLY A 762 -2.07 -20.45 9.68
CA GLY A 762 -1.54 -19.29 10.40
C GLY A 762 -2.28 -17.99 10.06
N SER A 763 -2.63 -17.77 8.79
CA SER A 763 -3.40 -16.59 8.36
C SER A 763 -4.80 -16.54 8.96
N THR A 764 -5.40 -17.69 9.25
CA THR A 764 -6.73 -17.77 9.88
C THR A 764 -6.70 -17.20 11.30
N ALA A 765 -5.63 -17.48 12.06
CA ALA A 765 -5.40 -16.86 13.36
C ALA A 765 -5.16 -15.34 13.24
N ALA A 766 -4.42 -14.90 12.21
CA ALA A 766 -4.11 -13.48 11.98
C ALA A 766 -5.36 -12.61 11.75
N MET A 767 -6.42 -13.18 11.19
CA MET A 767 -7.71 -12.48 11.05
C MET A 767 -8.44 -12.28 12.39
N ILE A 768 -8.04 -12.98 13.45
CA ILE A 768 -8.72 -13.01 14.76
C ILE A 768 -7.93 -12.27 15.85
N TYR A 769 -6.65 -12.61 16.06
CA TYR A 769 -5.86 -12.01 17.14
C TYR A 769 -5.56 -10.53 16.90
N GLY A 770 -5.23 -9.80 17.98
CA GLY A 770 -5.00 -8.36 17.90
C GLY A 770 -6.26 -7.54 17.59
N GLY A 771 -7.44 -8.14 17.83
CA GLY A 771 -8.74 -7.62 17.43
C GLY A 771 -9.16 -8.14 16.06
N THR A 772 -10.33 -8.76 15.99
CA THR A 772 -10.83 -9.37 14.75
C THR A 772 -10.98 -8.32 13.65
N ASN A 773 -10.94 -8.74 12.38
CA ASN A 773 -11.07 -7.81 11.26
C ASN A 773 -12.39 -7.02 11.33
N GLU A 774 -13.47 -7.59 11.85
CA GLU A 774 -14.75 -6.90 12.09
C GLU A 774 -14.63 -5.79 13.14
N ILE A 775 -13.86 -6.01 14.21
CA ILE A 775 -13.59 -4.98 15.21
C ILE A 775 -12.71 -3.87 14.63
N GLN A 776 -11.70 -4.21 13.83
CA GLN A 776 -10.90 -3.20 13.12
C GLN A 776 -11.76 -2.38 12.16
N ARG A 777 -12.68 -3.02 11.42
CA ARG A 777 -13.65 -2.31 10.58
C ARG A 777 -14.59 -1.43 11.40
N ASN A 778 -15.02 -1.86 12.59
CA ASN A 778 -15.81 -1.00 13.49
C ASN A 778 -15.03 0.23 13.96
N ILE A 779 -13.72 0.08 14.22
CA ILE A 779 -12.83 1.20 14.60
C ILE A 779 -12.75 2.19 13.45
N LEU A 780 -12.45 1.74 12.23
CA LEU A 780 -12.38 2.60 11.04
C LEU A 780 -13.73 3.27 10.74
N ALA A 781 -14.83 2.53 10.82
CA ALA A 781 -16.17 3.06 10.58
C ALA A 781 -16.51 4.23 11.52
N ARG A 782 -16.15 4.14 12.80
CA ARG A 782 -16.51 5.16 13.80
C ARG A 782 -15.46 6.27 13.94
N GLN A 783 -14.17 5.93 13.96
CA GLN A 783 -13.10 6.87 14.27
C GLN A 783 -12.52 7.56 13.04
N VAL A 784 -12.71 6.98 11.83
CA VAL A 784 -12.18 7.53 10.58
C VAL A 784 -13.31 8.00 9.67
N LEU A 785 -14.30 7.14 9.44
CA LEU A 785 -15.45 7.47 8.58
C LEU A 785 -16.62 8.10 9.35
N ASP A 786 -16.55 8.20 10.67
CA ASP A 786 -17.57 8.83 11.52
C ASP A 786 -19.01 8.43 11.09
N LEU A 787 -19.20 7.12 10.93
CA LEU A 787 -20.50 6.51 10.62
C LEU A 787 -21.29 6.31 11.92
N PRO A 788 -22.64 6.47 11.88
CA PRO A 788 -23.47 6.42 13.08
C PRO A 788 -23.44 5.02 13.72
N ALA A 789 -23.50 4.96 15.05
CA ALA A 789 -23.44 3.72 15.82
C ALA A 789 -24.67 2.81 15.66
#